data_AF-A0A919YQ31-F1
#
_entry.id   AF-A0A919YQ31-F1
#
_cell.length_a   1.000
_cell.length_b   1.000
_cell.length_c   1.000
_cell.angle_alpha   90.00
_cell.angle_beta   90.00
_cell.angle_gamma   90.00
#
_symmetry.space_group_name_H-M   'P 1'
#
loop_
_entity.id
_entity.type
_entity.pdbx_description
1 polymer ?
#
loop_
_entity_poly.entity_id
_entity_poly.type
_entity_poly.pdbx_seq_one_letter_code
_entity_poly.pdbx_strand_id
1 'polypeptide(L)'
;METTASTETTASTSRAALLNVIREAEQLLQASSEYFTEGAKVDILDLLQSAKQALQAAASPFTRNRQFYKYEDADHYLFHIDRFTMVPPFQRDGDVYTRYGLVEALAWLKQQHLLAGGLAQTRSRAKLALQKADELLQQAKVGEQVGNYPANSLRSLQAATDKLSAALNDPAATQEQLATAAVKCFNELRACRHSRILRTDADPFCSLYMNDEELGSLKATIRKDPFIASYYDKIKALSDQFTLDELQRSLELISDQQADYDELNQHFYLWSSTDKIVNFQAPQGTDYGKISFILPSIENETDGLGHVWIDNVQIHSASEGQLTIHNHHFEEGDTAPLYWIPVARKGTPIMKWEDQYPFHGGADSSSTARSIYMCNPTHQDEASWEYSESIPLISGNKYTLIFDAKIDGKLVRGIKTVLTFYNERHEDLGQFEYYFNRKSSIAAGRYQLAMQCDAIQYHLTRDRYYAEKVKAALLFIFNDFCQGAEHWMITNLRPEGSDSYGAVQAGRLLSVAAVSYSMIKSANVFTAAEKDRFYGMIKYMLRYVLDLRDRTEWTTYEAQRGCSNWQTDMCAGAGLMMMVLTDFPERLSWLYNAETILKAQLALNVNDDSSWPESIRYHVAALERFAGYAKICGRITGEDWFATSALVPMFEYLVAMQTPAYPYFDHCIGTPPFGDHALTAGAEYGCFPVYISEVEKIDKGLADRMLLTWKAAGMPVKKLWGEGIVFENLISSLLHYEVTTELTLASTASYPDSGIYIFRNHMNTDKQSYFAIMSSPNKIAHGHLDQGSFILYKNSIPLVMDTGIEGYFDSSTQWHISSYSHACVQFSTNKKAEPLHGVEAINLSAGTYSLERGWVDVPVSSRVIDVTLTDQLDSITIEIENPEGAGKHIRHVTYIKRSDLYIIKDTVEQFAGDVLFSLPIAAIDARIERQSIVASCPANLNLDVHFVSELQSLTLDTGRSTHFFDGDDMSCSYMTYVRAVAAASSGFLTILAPREADQAPINIVAQSTDSFIIQDAAHHYQIKINSGDNTITVY
;
A
#
# COMPACT_ATOMS: atom_id res chain seq x y z
N MET A 1 -32.61 27.68 -17.90
CA MET A 1 -33.91 27.61 -17.19
C MET A 1 -34.48 26.19 -17.13
N GLU A 2 -34.24 25.31 -18.11
CA GLU A 2 -34.66 23.89 -18.00
C GLU A 2 -33.79 23.04 -17.04
N THR A 3 -32.51 23.38 -16.85
CA THR A 3 -31.59 22.68 -15.92
C THR A 3 -31.85 22.95 -14.45
N THR A 4 -32.29 24.15 -14.08
CA THR A 4 -32.63 24.52 -12.70
C THR A 4 -33.89 23.83 -12.19
N ALA A 5 -34.85 23.54 -13.10
CA ALA A 5 -36.08 22.83 -12.74
C ALA A 5 -35.84 21.33 -12.48
N SER A 6 -34.90 20.68 -13.19
CA SER A 6 -34.59 19.26 -12.96
C SER A 6 -33.85 19.04 -11.64
N THR A 7 -32.90 19.91 -11.29
CA THR A 7 -32.12 19.81 -10.03
C THR A 7 -32.96 20.11 -8.78
N GLU A 8 -33.90 21.06 -8.84
CA GLU A 8 -34.84 21.29 -7.72
C GLU A 8 -35.76 20.09 -7.49
N THR A 9 -36.15 19.40 -8.56
CA THR A 9 -37.03 18.21 -8.47
C THR A 9 -36.28 17.00 -7.88
N THR A 10 -35.01 16.81 -8.21
CA THR A 10 -34.17 15.72 -7.66
C THR A 10 -33.82 15.96 -6.20
N ALA A 11 -33.40 17.17 -5.81
CA ALA A 11 -33.08 17.50 -4.43
C ALA A 11 -34.32 17.38 -3.50
N SER A 12 -35.48 17.84 -3.96
CA SER A 12 -36.76 17.66 -3.24
C SER A 12 -37.10 16.18 -3.04
N THR A 13 -36.87 15.35 -4.07
CA THR A 13 -37.10 13.90 -4.00
C THR A 13 -36.15 13.22 -3.00
N SER A 14 -34.85 13.51 -3.05
CA SER A 14 -33.87 12.95 -2.10
C SER A 14 -34.14 13.39 -0.66
N ARG A 15 -34.54 14.65 -0.45
CA ARG A 15 -34.96 15.15 0.86
C ARG A 15 -36.18 14.40 1.41
N ALA A 16 -37.19 14.14 0.57
CA ALA A 16 -38.37 13.37 0.95
C ALA A 16 -38.02 11.89 1.26
N ALA A 17 -37.12 11.29 0.50
CA ALA A 17 -36.61 9.95 0.76
C ALA A 17 -35.90 9.87 2.13
N LEU A 18 -35.01 10.82 2.43
CA LEU A 18 -34.34 10.89 3.73
C LEU A 18 -35.34 11.00 4.89
N LEU A 19 -36.37 11.85 4.76
CA LEU A 19 -37.44 11.99 5.75
C LEU A 19 -38.26 10.71 5.96
N ASN A 20 -38.43 9.87 4.93
CA ASN A 20 -39.11 8.58 5.05
C ASN A 20 -38.25 7.60 5.85
N VAL A 21 -36.96 7.48 5.51
CA VAL A 21 -36.03 6.56 6.19
C VAL A 21 -35.83 6.95 7.66
N ILE A 22 -35.73 8.26 7.97
CA ILE A 22 -35.68 8.76 9.35
C ILE A 22 -36.90 8.29 10.14
N ARG A 23 -38.12 8.46 9.59
CA ARG A 23 -39.35 8.04 10.27
C ARG A 23 -39.40 6.54 10.51
N GLU A 24 -38.96 5.75 9.55
CA GLU A 24 -38.91 4.28 9.69
C GLU A 24 -37.94 3.85 10.80
N ALA A 25 -36.75 4.44 10.84
CA ALA A 25 -35.75 4.15 11.88
C ALA A 25 -36.24 4.58 13.27
N GLU A 26 -36.89 5.74 13.41
CA GLU A 26 -37.50 6.18 14.67
C GLU A 26 -38.61 5.24 15.14
N GLN A 27 -39.47 4.78 14.21
CA GLN A 27 -40.53 3.82 14.53
C GLN A 27 -39.96 2.49 15.02
N LEU A 28 -38.92 1.96 14.36
CA LEU A 28 -38.28 0.71 14.76
C LEU A 28 -37.64 0.82 16.16
N LEU A 29 -36.96 1.94 16.43
CA LEU A 29 -36.35 2.20 17.74
C LEU A 29 -37.39 2.34 18.85
N GLN A 30 -38.62 2.80 18.56
CA GLN A 30 -39.70 2.91 19.54
C GLN A 30 -40.41 1.57 19.81
N ALA A 31 -40.73 0.81 18.76
CA ALA A 31 -41.62 -0.35 18.87
C ALA A 31 -40.98 -1.57 19.57
N SER A 32 -39.65 -1.72 19.49
CA SER A 32 -38.94 -2.94 19.93
C SER A 32 -37.67 -2.68 20.74
N SER A 33 -37.58 -1.53 21.41
CA SER A 33 -36.35 -1.06 22.07
C SER A 33 -35.73 -2.05 23.07
N GLU A 34 -36.53 -2.88 23.73
CA GLU A 34 -36.10 -3.83 24.76
C GLU A 34 -35.40 -5.08 24.21
N TYR A 35 -35.51 -5.35 22.90
CA TYR A 35 -34.90 -6.50 22.22
C TYR A 35 -33.64 -6.14 21.41
N PHE A 36 -33.21 -4.88 21.49
CA PHE A 36 -31.96 -4.38 20.91
C PHE A 36 -30.98 -4.01 22.01
N THR A 37 -29.72 -4.37 21.83
CA THR A 37 -28.63 -3.90 22.70
C THR A 37 -28.39 -2.41 22.49
N GLU A 38 -27.79 -1.75 23.49
CA GLU A 38 -27.35 -0.35 23.34
C GLU A 38 -26.25 -0.23 22.27
N GLY A 39 -25.36 -1.24 22.18
CA GLY A 39 -24.35 -1.33 21.13
C GLY A 39 -24.95 -1.32 19.71
N ALA A 40 -26.03 -2.08 19.50
CA ALA A 40 -26.73 -2.10 18.21
C ALA A 40 -27.43 -0.77 17.87
N LYS A 41 -27.83 0.02 18.89
CA LYS A 41 -28.53 1.30 18.68
C LYS A 41 -27.59 2.47 18.38
N VAL A 42 -26.33 2.44 18.85
CA VAL A 42 -25.44 3.60 18.79
C VAL A 42 -25.24 4.12 17.36
N ASP A 43 -24.98 3.23 16.40
CA ASP A 43 -24.73 3.63 15.00
C ASP A 43 -25.96 4.28 14.35
N ILE A 44 -27.15 3.68 14.51
CA ILE A 44 -28.37 4.25 13.93
C ILE A 44 -28.72 5.60 14.57
N LEU A 45 -28.46 5.78 15.87
CA LEU A 45 -28.71 7.04 16.57
C LEU A 45 -27.76 8.13 16.08
N ASP A 46 -26.48 7.83 15.86
CA ASP A 46 -25.51 8.76 15.27
C ASP A 46 -25.90 9.18 13.85
N LEU A 47 -26.26 8.20 13.01
CA LEU A 47 -26.69 8.46 11.63
C LEU A 47 -27.99 9.27 11.59
N LEU A 48 -28.96 8.97 12.47
CA LEU A 48 -30.20 9.73 12.60
C LEU A 48 -29.95 11.18 13.02
N GLN A 49 -29.08 11.41 14.01
CA GLN A 49 -28.70 12.75 14.43
C GLN A 49 -28.09 13.53 13.26
N SER A 50 -27.16 12.90 12.54
CA SER A 50 -26.51 13.51 11.39
C SER A 50 -27.46 13.81 10.24
N ALA A 51 -28.38 12.90 9.94
CA ALA A 51 -29.38 13.10 8.90
C ALA A 51 -30.37 14.23 9.26
N LYS A 52 -30.74 14.35 10.53
CA LYS A 52 -31.56 15.48 11.01
C LYS A 52 -30.84 16.81 10.90
N GLN A 53 -29.54 16.85 11.20
CA GLN A 53 -28.71 18.04 11.01
C GLN A 53 -28.61 18.42 9.52
N ALA A 54 -28.48 17.41 8.64
CA ALA A 54 -28.46 17.64 7.20
C ALA A 54 -29.77 18.29 6.68
N LEU A 55 -30.92 17.90 7.22
CA LEU A 55 -32.22 18.50 6.90
C LEU A 55 -32.38 19.95 7.38
N GLN A 56 -31.57 20.39 8.34
CA GLN A 56 -31.54 21.76 8.87
C GLN A 56 -30.55 22.67 8.12
N ALA A 57 -29.96 22.19 7.01
CA ALA A 57 -28.92 22.89 6.24
C ALA A 57 -27.70 23.26 7.10
N ALA A 58 -27.28 22.38 8.01
CA ALA A 58 -26.03 22.55 8.74
C ALA A 58 -24.84 22.64 7.76
N ALA A 59 -23.93 23.58 8.03
CA ALA A 59 -22.72 23.76 7.23
C ALA A 59 -21.81 22.53 7.28
N SER A 60 -21.15 22.23 6.15
CA SER A 60 -20.10 21.22 6.09
C SER A 60 -18.93 21.60 7.02
N PRO A 61 -18.28 20.62 7.69
CA PRO A 61 -17.11 20.91 8.53
C PRO A 61 -15.84 21.26 7.72
N PHE A 62 -15.87 21.08 6.40
CA PHE A 62 -14.81 21.42 5.47
C PHE A 62 -15.36 22.13 4.22
N THR A 63 -14.47 22.84 3.51
CA THR A 63 -14.78 23.54 2.25
C THR A 63 -14.48 22.67 1.04
N ARG A 64 -15.20 22.88 -0.08
CA ARG A 64 -15.01 22.09 -1.32
C ARG A 64 -14.23 22.87 -2.38
N ASN A 65 -13.08 23.41 -2.02
CA ASN A 65 -12.30 24.29 -2.89
C ASN A 65 -11.51 23.53 -3.98
N ARG A 66 -11.24 22.23 -3.79
CA ARG A 66 -10.55 21.35 -4.76
C ARG A 66 -11.39 21.06 -5.98
N GLN A 67 -12.72 21.05 -5.82
CA GLN A 67 -13.68 20.77 -6.90
C GLN A 67 -13.36 19.45 -7.63
N PHE A 68 -13.05 18.39 -6.87
CA PHE A 68 -12.84 17.04 -7.43
C PHE A 68 -14.04 16.57 -8.26
N TYR A 69 -15.23 17.00 -7.88
CA TYR A 69 -16.46 16.84 -8.64
C TYR A 69 -17.39 18.04 -8.41
N LYS A 70 -18.45 18.12 -9.21
CA LYS A 70 -19.51 19.13 -9.05
C LYS A 70 -20.53 18.64 -8.02
N TYR A 71 -20.49 19.22 -6.83
CA TYR A 71 -21.43 18.91 -5.75
C TYR A 71 -22.83 19.45 -6.06
N GLU A 72 -23.85 18.59 -5.98
CA GLU A 72 -25.26 18.98 -6.10
C GLU A 72 -25.97 18.92 -4.73
N ASP A 73 -27.01 19.73 -4.53
CA ASP A 73 -27.80 19.72 -3.28
C ASP A 73 -28.41 18.34 -2.97
N ALA A 74 -28.66 17.53 -3.99
CA ALA A 74 -29.16 16.17 -3.83
C ALA A 74 -28.12 15.24 -3.18
N ASP A 75 -26.82 15.45 -3.45
CA ASP A 75 -25.72 14.63 -2.91
C ASP A 75 -25.67 14.71 -1.39
N HIS A 76 -25.99 15.88 -0.83
CA HIS A 76 -26.06 16.09 0.62
C HIS A 76 -27.03 15.14 1.31
N TYR A 77 -28.21 14.94 0.73
CA TYR A 77 -29.21 14.02 1.28
C TYR A 77 -28.85 12.57 0.97
N LEU A 78 -28.38 12.28 -0.24
CA LEU A 78 -28.03 10.93 -0.68
C LEU A 78 -26.90 10.34 0.17
N PHE A 79 -25.88 11.14 0.53
CA PHE A 79 -24.77 10.70 1.37
C PHE A 79 -25.23 10.08 2.72
N HIS A 80 -26.31 10.61 3.30
CA HIS A 80 -26.89 10.10 4.54
C HIS A 80 -27.81 8.90 4.34
N ILE A 81 -28.44 8.79 3.17
CA ILE A 81 -29.26 7.64 2.80
C ILE A 81 -28.37 6.43 2.54
N ASP A 82 -27.35 6.61 1.69
CA ASP A 82 -26.55 5.55 1.10
C ASP A 82 -25.29 6.15 0.41
N ARG A 83 -24.11 5.77 0.88
CA ARG A 83 -22.78 6.18 0.36
C ARG A 83 -21.86 4.97 0.22
N PHE A 84 -20.79 5.09 -0.55
CA PHE A 84 -19.76 4.07 -0.62
C PHE A 84 -18.95 3.96 0.66
N THR A 85 -18.51 2.74 0.97
CA THR A 85 -17.63 2.46 2.11
C THR A 85 -16.72 1.27 1.84
N MET A 86 -15.59 1.24 2.55
CA MET A 86 -14.63 0.13 2.59
C MET A 86 -14.52 -0.45 4.01
N VAL A 87 -15.49 -0.12 4.87
CA VAL A 87 -15.48 -0.53 6.27
C VAL A 87 -15.97 -1.98 6.39
N PRO A 88 -15.20 -2.87 7.04
CA PRO A 88 -15.56 -4.28 7.20
C PRO A 88 -16.75 -4.43 8.16
N PRO A 89 -17.61 -5.46 7.99
CA PRO A 89 -17.59 -6.54 7.01
C PRO A 89 -18.69 -6.30 5.94
N PHE A 90 -19.00 -5.04 5.60
CA PHE A 90 -19.97 -4.78 4.53
C PHE A 90 -19.42 -5.12 3.15
N GLN A 91 -18.10 -5.21 3.04
CA GLN A 91 -17.43 -5.74 1.85
C GLN A 91 -17.86 -7.20 1.67
N ARG A 92 -18.38 -7.50 0.48
CA ARG A 92 -18.63 -8.89 0.09
C ARG A 92 -17.30 -9.50 -0.31
N ASP A 93 -17.16 -10.81 -0.11
CA ASP A 93 -15.95 -11.51 -0.52
C ASP A 93 -15.72 -11.28 -2.04
N GLY A 94 -14.60 -10.65 -2.39
CA GLY A 94 -14.26 -10.27 -3.76
C GLY A 94 -14.51 -8.80 -4.15
N ASP A 95 -15.24 -8.04 -3.33
CA ASP A 95 -15.50 -6.61 -3.56
C ASP A 95 -14.57 -5.72 -2.71
N VAL A 96 -13.98 -4.68 -3.30
CA VAL A 96 -13.13 -3.70 -2.58
C VAL A 96 -13.99 -2.66 -1.84
N TYR A 97 -15.20 -2.40 -2.32
CA TYR A 97 -16.11 -1.41 -1.76
C TYR A 97 -17.55 -1.93 -1.75
N THR A 98 -18.39 -1.26 -1.00
CA THR A 98 -19.81 -1.56 -0.84
C THR A 98 -20.55 -0.27 -0.52
N ARG A 99 -21.82 -0.38 -0.13
CA ARG A 99 -22.70 0.74 0.18
C ARG A 99 -23.12 0.71 1.64
N TYR A 100 -23.20 1.89 2.27
CA TYR A 100 -23.64 2.07 3.64
C TYR A 100 -24.27 3.44 3.88
N GLY A 101 -25.26 3.50 4.75
CA GLY A 101 -26.01 4.70 5.07
C GLY A 101 -27.16 4.35 6.00
N LEU A 102 -28.13 5.24 6.17
CA LEU A 102 -29.30 4.97 7.01
C LEU A 102 -30.10 3.74 6.53
N VAL A 103 -30.15 3.49 5.21
CA VAL A 103 -30.88 2.34 4.65
C VAL A 103 -30.25 1.02 5.07
N GLU A 104 -28.94 0.88 4.85
CA GLU A 104 -28.19 -0.32 5.20
C GLU A 104 -28.06 -0.49 6.72
N ALA A 105 -27.87 0.61 7.46
CA ALA A 105 -27.84 0.59 8.93
C ALA A 105 -29.18 0.11 9.51
N LEU A 106 -30.30 0.55 8.94
CA LEU A 106 -31.64 0.10 9.34
C LEU A 106 -31.87 -1.38 9.01
N ALA A 107 -31.43 -1.82 7.84
CA ALA A 107 -31.50 -3.23 7.45
C ALA A 107 -30.66 -4.11 8.39
N TRP A 108 -29.45 -3.66 8.74
CA TRP A 108 -28.58 -4.33 9.70
C TRP A 108 -29.20 -4.36 11.10
N LEU A 109 -29.74 -3.23 11.58
CA LEU A 109 -30.38 -3.15 12.89
C LEU A 109 -31.54 -4.13 13.01
N LYS A 110 -32.39 -4.26 11.99
CA LYS A 110 -33.48 -5.27 11.97
C LYS A 110 -32.97 -6.69 12.20
N GLN A 111 -31.77 -7.03 11.70
CA GLN A 111 -31.14 -8.33 11.92
C GLN A 111 -30.56 -8.48 13.35
N GLN A 112 -30.30 -7.37 14.05
CA GLN A 112 -29.85 -7.38 15.44
C GLN A 112 -30.98 -7.54 16.45
N HIS A 113 -32.24 -7.59 16.02
CA HIS A 113 -33.37 -7.83 16.90
C HIS A 113 -33.28 -9.25 17.45
N LEU A 114 -33.17 -9.43 18.77
CA LEU A 114 -32.87 -10.75 19.34
C LEU A 114 -33.98 -11.80 19.16
N LEU A 115 -35.20 -11.38 18.81
CA LEU A 115 -36.27 -12.32 18.40
C LEU A 115 -36.25 -12.69 16.91
N ALA A 116 -35.55 -11.93 16.05
CA ALA A 116 -35.49 -12.18 14.62
C ALA A 116 -34.65 -13.44 14.38
N GLY A 117 -35.28 -14.50 13.85
CA GLY A 117 -34.65 -15.81 13.61
C GLY A 117 -34.99 -16.91 14.62
N GLY A 118 -35.89 -16.62 15.58
CA GLY A 118 -36.44 -17.63 16.48
C GLY A 118 -35.47 -18.06 17.59
N LEU A 119 -35.90 -19.09 18.34
CA LEU A 119 -35.23 -19.53 19.56
C LEU A 119 -33.78 -20.01 19.32
N ALA A 120 -33.47 -20.62 18.17
CA ALA A 120 -32.13 -21.10 17.86
C ALA A 120 -31.11 -19.96 17.75
N GLN A 121 -31.43 -18.90 16.98
CA GLN A 121 -30.57 -17.73 16.86
C GLN A 121 -30.47 -16.97 18.19
N THR A 122 -31.59 -16.85 18.92
CA THR A 122 -31.61 -16.24 20.26
C THR A 122 -30.64 -16.97 21.21
N ARG A 123 -30.68 -18.32 21.22
CA ARG A 123 -29.78 -19.15 22.02
C ARG A 123 -28.31 -19.00 21.59
N SER A 124 -28.04 -18.89 20.30
CA SER A 124 -26.68 -18.65 19.79
C SER A 124 -26.12 -17.31 20.29
N ARG A 125 -26.89 -16.22 20.15
CA ARG A 125 -26.51 -14.88 20.65
C ARG A 125 -26.34 -14.86 22.17
N ALA A 126 -27.22 -15.54 22.92
CA ALA A 126 -27.09 -15.69 24.36
C ALA A 126 -25.78 -16.40 24.77
N LYS A 127 -25.40 -17.47 24.06
CA LYS A 127 -24.12 -18.16 24.29
C LYS A 127 -22.92 -17.27 24.00
N LEU A 128 -22.97 -16.49 22.92
CA LEU A 128 -21.92 -15.53 22.58
C LEU A 128 -21.76 -14.45 23.66
N ALA A 129 -22.88 -13.94 24.19
CA ALA A 129 -22.87 -12.97 25.28
C ALA A 129 -22.20 -13.54 26.54
N LEU A 130 -22.58 -14.76 26.94
CA LEU A 130 -21.97 -15.46 28.08
C LEU A 130 -20.47 -15.66 27.87
N GLN A 131 -20.06 -16.19 26.71
CA GLN A 131 -18.66 -16.42 26.39
C GLN A 131 -17.83 -15.14 26.55
N LYS A 132 -18.26 -14.03 25.94
CA LYS A 132 -17.53 -12.76 26.01
C LYS A 132 -17.53 -12.15 27.41
N ALA A 133 -18.62 -12.31 28.16
CA ALA A 133 -18.69 -11.87 29.53
C ALA A 133 -17.72 -12.66 30.43
N ASP A 134 -17.67 -13.98 30.27
CA ASP A 134 -16.76 -14.85 31.01
C ASP A 134 -15.30 -14.54 30.68
N GLU A 135 -14.96 -14.34 29.39
CA GLU A 135 -13.63 -13.90 28.95
C GLU A 135 -13.21 -12.60 29.65
N LEU A 136 -14.09 -11.57 29.66
CA LEU A 136 -13.79 -10.31 30.33
C LEU A 136 -13.65 -10.47 31.84
N LEU A 137 -14.55 -11.22 32.49
CA LEU A 137 -14.52 -11.45 33.94
C LEU A 137 -13.26 -12.20 34.39
N GLN A 138 -12.74 -13.12 33.58
CA GLN A 138 -11.51 -13.85 33.86
C GLN A 138 -10.25 -13.00 33.70
N GLN A 139 -10.23 -12.12 32.70
CA GLN A 139 -9.07 -11.28 32.39
C GLN A 139 -9.01 -9.97 33.19
N ALA A 140 -10.16 -9.46 33.62
CA ALA A 140 -10.27 -8.17 34.28
C ALA A 140 -9.63 -8.18 35.67
N LYS A 141 -8.79 -7.17 35.92
CA LYS A 141 -8.23 -6.90 37.25
C LYS A 141 -9.04 -5.82 37.94
N VAL A 142 -9.46 -6.07 39.18
CA VAL A 142 -10.16 -5.08 40.01
C VAL A 142 -9.17 -4.05 40.54
N GLY A 143 -9.45 -2.76 40.39
CA GLY A 143 -8.66 -1.70 41.02
C GLY A 143 -8.81 -0.34 40.35
N GLU A 144 -7.95 0.60 40.78
CA GLU A 144 -7.97 2.01 40.34
C GLU A 144 -6.79 2.37 39.40
N GLN A 145 -5.93 1.40 39.08
CA GLN A 145 -4.80 1.59 38.18
C GLN A 145 -5.24 1.53 36.71
N VAL A 146 -4.41 2.07 35.81
CA VAL A 146 -4.61 1.96 34.36
C VAL A 146 -4.79 0.50 33.95
N GLY A 147 -5.80 0.23 33.13
CA GLY A 147 -6.20 -1.09 32.66
C GLY A 147 -7.08 -1.89 33.61
N ASN A 148 -7.23 -1.46 34.86
CA ASN A 148 -8.13 -2.10 35.81
C ASN A 148 -9.59 -1.65 35.63
N TYR A 149 -10.47 -2.40 36.27
CA TYR A 149 -11.91 -2.20 36.25
C TYR A 149 -12.44 -1.90 37.66
N PRO A 150 -13.41 -0.97 37.79
CA PRO A 150 -14.13 -0.76 39.03
C PRO A 150 -14.88 -2.02 39.48
N ALA A 151 -14.80 -2.36 40.77
CA ALA A 151 -15.46 -3.53 41.34
C ALA A 151 -16.98 -3.56 41.12
N ASN A 152 -17.62 -2.39 41.06
CA ASN A 152 -19.05 -2.28 40.81
C ASN A 152 -19.43 -2.75 39.40
N SER A 153 -18.65 -2.37 38.38
CA SER A 153 -18.89 -2.76 37.00
C SER A 153 -18.80 -4.27 36.80
N LEU A 154 -17.78 -4.91 37.38
CA LEU A 154 -17.60 -6.36 37.30
C LEU A 154 -18.72 -7.12 38.04
N ARG A 155 -19.19 -6.61 39.20
CA ARG A 155 -20.33 -7.19 39.90
C ARG A 155 -21.64 -7.08 39.11
N SER A 156 -21.88 -5.95 38.44
CA SER A 156 -23.06 -5.78 37.58
C SER A 156 -23.03 -6.75 36.40
N LEU A 157 -21.86 -6.90 35.76
CA LEU A 157 -21.66 -7.88 34.70
C LEU A 157 -21.90 -9.31 35.19
N GLN A 158 -21.27 -9.72 36.29
CA GLN A 158 -21.47 -11.06 36.87
C GLN A 158 -22.95 -11.34 37.15
N ALA A 159 -23.67 -10.40 37.75
CA ALA A 159 -25.09 -10.56 38.03
C ALA A 159 -25.97 -10.69 36.76
N ALA A 160 -25.55 -10.08 35.64
CA ALA A 160 -26.22 -10.25 34.36
C ALA A 160 -25.88 -11.60 33.71
N THR A 161 -24.62 -12.03 33.78
CA THR A 161 -24.15 -13.35 33.34
C THR A 161 -24.90 -14.48 34.06
N ASP A 162 -25.03 -14.39 35.40
CA ASP A 162 -25.75 -15.39 36.20
C ASP A 162 -27.23 -15.52 35.78
N LYS A 163 -27.89 -14.38 35.54
CA LYS A 163 -29.28 -14.35 35.08
C LYS A 163 -29.45 -14.93 33.68
N LEU A 164 -28.54 -14.62 32.76
CA LEU A 164 -28.58 -15.16 31.41
C LEU A 164 -28.29 -16.67 31.41
N SER A 165 -27.33 -17.12 32.22
CA SER A 165 -27.03 -18.55 32.40
C SER A 165 -28.23 -19.32 32.96
N ALA A 166 -28.93 -18.76 33.96
CA ALA A 166 -30.16 -19.34 34.48
C ALA A 166 -31.25 -19.45 33.40
N ALA A 167 -31.48 -18.39 32.62
CA ALA A 167 -32.47 -18.38 31.54
C ALA A 167 -32.12 -19.35 30.40
N LEU A 168 -30.83 -19.51 30.08
CA LEU A 168 -30.37 -20.40 29.01
C LEU A 168 -30.53 -21.88 29.38
N ASN A 169 -30.38 -22.21 30.67
CA ASN A 169 -30.47 -23.57 31.19
C ASN A 169 -31.89 -23.97 31.63
N ASP A 170 -32.81 -23.01 31.76
CA ASP A 170 -34.21 -23.29 32.08
C ASP A 170 -34.97 -23.80 30.83
N PRO A 171 -35.44 -25.07 30.82
CA PRO A 171 -36.22 -25.59 29.70
C PRO A 171 -37.57 -24.88 29.52
N ALA A 172 -38.06 -24.18 30.54
CA ALA A 172 -39.32 -23.44 30.52
C ALA A 172 -39.18 -21.96 30.11
N ALA A 173 -37.95 -21.45 29.95
CA ALA A 173 -37.73 -20.06 29.57
C ALA A 173 -38.27 -19.77 28.17
N THR A 174 -39.07 -18.69 28.05
CA THR A 174 -39.57 -18.24 26.74
C THR A 174 -38.45 -17.58 25.93
N GLN A 175 -38.66 -17.46 24.61
CA GLN A 175 -37.70 -16.79 23.75
C GLN A 175 -37.48 -15.32 24.18
N GLU A 176 -38.55 -14.64 24.62
CA GLU A 176 -38.52 -13.26 25.09
C GLU A 176 -37.75 -13.11 26.40
N GLN A 177 -37.93 -14.03 27.35
CA GLN A 177 -37.15 -14.06 28.60
C GLN A 177 -35.66 -14.24 28.32
N LEU A 178 -35.31 -15.16 27.41
CA LEU A 178 -33.93 -15.38 27.02
C LEU A 178 -33.35 -14.15 26.27
N ALA A 179 -34.12 -13.57 25.36
CA ALA A 179 -33.71 -12.40 24.59
C ALA A 179 -33.43 -11.19 25.49
N THR A 180 -34.35 -10.87 26.40
CA THR A 180 -34.18 -9.74 27.35
C THR A 180 -32.99 -9.95 28.30
N ALA A 181 -32.77 -11.19 28.76
CA ALA A 181 -31.58 -11.52 29.54
C ALA A 181 -30.28 -11.36 28.71
N ALA A 182 -30.29 -11.75 27.43
CA ALA A 182 -29.16 -11.60 26.54
C ALA A 182 -28.84 -10.13 26.23
N VAL A 183 -29.87 -9.30 25.94
CA VAL A 183 -29.73 -7.84 25.79
C VAL A 183 -29.07 -7.25 27.04
N LYS A 184 -29.58 -7.60 28.22
CA LYS A 184 -29.03 -7.09 29.48
C LYS A 184 -27.56 -7.49 29.67
N CYS A 185 -27.21 -8.74 29.38
CA CYS A 185 -25.83 -9.21 29.48
C CYS A 185 -24.89 -8.43 28.55
N PHE A 186 -25.25 -8.25 27.27
CA PHE A 186 -24.45 -7.44 26.33
C PHE A 186 -24.31 -5.98 26.79
N ASN A 187 -25.39 -5.37 27.30
CA ASN A 187 -25.35 -3.99 27.78
C ASN A 187 -24.43 -3.83 29.01
N GLU A 188 -24.49 -4.75 29.97
CA GLU A 188 -23.61 -4.73 31.14
C GLU A 188 -22.17 -5.08 30.77
N LEU A 189 -21.95 -5.95 29.77
CA LEU A 189 -20.63 -6.25 29.21
C LEU A 189 -20.01 -4.99 28.60
N ARG A 190 -20.79 -4.27 27.78
CA ARG A 190 -20.38 -2.99 27.18
C ARG A 190 -20.07 -1.93 28.24
N ALA A 191 -20.95 -1.76 29.22
CA ALA A 191 -20.75 -0.83 30.32
C ALA A 191 -19.50 -1.17 31.15
N CYS A 192 -19.28 -2.45 31.43
CA CYS A 192 -18.08 -2.93 32.10
C CYS A 192 -16.82 -2.61 31.30
N ARG A 193 -16.81 -2.92 29.99
CA ARG A 193 -15.69 -2.59 29.09
C ARG A 193 -15.38 -1.09 29.10
N HIS A 194 -16.40 -0.25 28.97
CA HIS A 194 -16.27 1.21 28.96
C HIS A 194 -15.81 1.79 30.31
N SER A 195 -15.89 1.02 31.38
CA SER A 195 -15.41 1.44 32.71
C SER A 195 -13.92 1.16 32.95
N ARG A 196 -13.22 0.55 31.98
CA ARG A 196 -11.76 0.37 32.05
C ARG A 196 -11.08 1.73 32.23
N ILE A 197 -10.18 1.82 33.20
CA ILE A 197 -9.43 3.05 33.46
C ILE A 197 -8.36 3.21 32.39
N LEU A 198 -8.50 4.20 31.50
CA LEU A 198 -7.49 4.51 30.49
C LEU A 198 -6.48 5.52 31.03
N ARG A 199 -5.22 5.41 30.59
CA ARG A 199 -4.16 6.36 30.99
C ARG A 199 -4.51 7.80 30.63
N THR A 200 -5.11 8.05 29.46
CA THR A 200 -5.50 9.40 29.04
C THR A 200 -6.62 10.02 29.87
N ASP A 201 -7.34 9.21 30.65
CA ASP A 201 -8.36 9.69 31.60
C ASP A 201 -7.74 9.96 32.98
N ALA A 202 -6.79 9.11 33.40
CA ALA A 202 -6.10 9.24 34.68
C ALA A 202 -5.00 10.32 34.67
N ASP A 203 -4.32 10.50 33.53
CA ASP A 203 -3.31 11.53 33.27
C ASP A 203 -3.64 12.24 31.94
N PRO A 204 -4.54 13.25 31.97
CA PRO A 204 -4.98 13.95 30.77
C PRO A 204 -3.87 14.69 30.02
N PHE A 205 -2.69 14.88 30.61
CA PHE A 205 -1.59 15.63 30.00
C PHE A 205 -0.49 14.73 29.40
N CYS A 206 -0.52 13.41 29.62
CA CYS A 206 0.43 12.51 28.97
C CYS A 206 0.25 12.50 27.45
N SER A 207 1.34 12.35 26.70
CA SER A 207 1.24 11.99 25.28
C SER A 207 0.88 10.50 25.14
N LEU A 208 0.61 10.03 23.92
CA LEU A 208 0.34 8.61 23.68
C LEU A 208 1.54 7.72 24.05
N TYR A 209 2.77 8.23 23.90
CA TYR A 209 3.99 7.48 24.19
C TYR A 209 4.54 7.75 25.60
N MET A 210 4.46 8.97 26.14
CA MET A 210 5.26 9.38 27.30
C MET A 210 4.49 10.22 28.33
N ASN A 211 4.81 10.03 29.61
CA ASN A 211 4.52 11.00 30.66
C ASN A 211 5.67 12.02 30.78
N ASP A 212 5.55 12.98 31.70
CA ASP A 212 6.56 14.01 31.91
C ASP A 212 7.92 13.48 32.41
N GLU A 213 7.94 12.38 33.16
CA GLU A 213 9.19 11.75 33.64
C GLU A 213 9.97 11.09 32.49
N GLU A 214 9.26 10.32 31.66
CA GLU A 214 9.80 9.67 30.46
C GLU A 214 10.30 10.73 29.45
N LEU A 215 9.55 11.82 29.29
CA LEU A 215 9.95 12.96 28.47
C LEU A 215 11.21 13.65 29.01
N GLY A 216 11.34 13.77 30.34
CA GLY A 216 12.55 14.26 31.00
C GLY A 216 13.77 13.38 30.69
N SER A 217 13.57 12.06 30.67
CA SER A 217 14.61 11.08 30.31
C SER A 217 15.00 11.20 28.84
N LEU A 218 14.03 11.33 27.92
CA LEU A 218 14.30 11.54 26.50
C LEU A 218 15.11 12.82 26.25
N LYS A 219 14.78 13.93 26.93
CA LYS A 219 15.57 15.18 26.85
C LYS A 219 17.02 14.98 27.30
N ALA A 220 17.26 14.12 28.27
CA ALA A 220 18.61 13.77 28.70
C ALA A 220 19.32 12.90 27.67
N THR A 221 18.63 11.94 27.05
CA THR A 221 19.16 11.10 25.96
C THR A 221 19.56 11.94 24.75
N ILE A 222 18.70 12.84 24.27
CA ILE A 222 19.00 13.75 23.14
C ILE A 222 20.29 14.56 23.38
N ARG A 223 20.59 14.92 24.64
CA ARG A 223 21.82 15.68 24.97
C ARG A 223 23.08 14.82 25.05
N LYS A 224 22.94 13.51 25.24
CA LYS A 224 24.05 12.58 25.52
C LYS A 224 24.37 11.67 24.35
N ASP A 225 23.37 11.27 23.58
CA ASP A 225 23.49 10.35 22.46
C ASP A 225 23.69 11.13 21.15
N PRO A 226 24.87 11.01 20.50
CA PRO A 226 25.15 11.74 19.25
C PRO A 226 24.23 11.36 18.08
N PHE A 227 23.79 10.11 18.03
CA PHE A 227 22.92 9.61 16.97
C PHE A 227 21.50 10.20 17.11
N ILE A 228 20.93 10.13 18.31
CA ILE A 228 19.62 10.72 18.61
C ILE A 228 19.68 12.25 18.50
N ALA A 229 20.78 12.88 18.93
CA ALA A 229 20.99 14.32 18.78
C ALA A 229 20.97 14.75 17.30
N SER A 230 21.75 14.08 16.45
CA SER A 230 21.80 14.37 15.01
C SER A 230 20.43 14.19 14.35
N TYR A 231 19.68 13.18 14.76
CA TYR A 231 18.32 12.97 14.26
C TYR A 231 17.36 14.09 14.71
N TYR A 232 17.45 14.52 15.97
CA TYR A 232 16.68 15.64 16.48
C TYR A 232 17.00 16.96 15.77
N ASP A 233 18.27 17.20 15.39
CA ASP A 233 18.64 18.37 14.58
C ASP A 233 17.95 18.39 13.21
N LYS A 234 17.80 17.22 12.57
CA LYS A 234 17.00 17.09 11.33
C LYS A 234 15.54 17.44 11.57
N ILE A 235 14.94 16.95 12.65
CA ILE A 235 13.56 17.27 13.05
C ILE A 235 13.41 18.79 13.25
N LYS A 236 14.38 19.43 13.89
CA LYS A 236 14.37 20.89 14.09
C LYS A 236 14.42 21.63 12.75
N ALA A 237 15.34 21.25 11.86
CA ALA A 237 15.44 21.86 10.54
C ALA A 237 14.14 21.71 9.71
N LEU A 238 13.46 20.56 9.82
CA LEU A 238 12.15 20.34 9.19
C LEU A 238 11.04 21.18 9.82
N SER A 239 11.06 21.37 11.15
CA SER A 239 10.14 22.26 11.85
C SER A 239 10.32 23.72 11.42
N ASP A 240 11.55 24.15 11.14
CA ASP A 240 11.84 25.53 10.73
C ASP A 240 11.48 25.82 9.24
N GLN A 241 10.99 24.84 8.47
CA GLN A 241 10.63 25.01 7.04
C GLN A 241 9.46 25.96 6.79
N PHE A 242 8.51 26.03 7.72
CA PHE A 242 7.31 26.85 7.59
C PHE A 242 7.11 27.69 8.84
N THR A 243 6.69 28.93 8.65
CA THR A 243 6.31 29.85 9.72
C THR A 243 4.84 29.67 10.13
N LEU A 244 4.48 30.17 11.31
CA LEU A 244 3.07 30.20 11.72
C LEU A 244 2.21 31.04 10.77
N ASP A 245 2.72 32.20 10.33
CA ASP A 245 2.00 33.12 9.45
C ASP A 245 1.69 32.46 8.10
N GLU A 246 2.65 31.74 7.51
CA GLU A 246 2.43 30.97 6.25
C GLU A 246 1.36 29.87 6.41
N LEU A 247 1.36 29.16 7.54
CA LEU A 247 0.36 28.11 7.81
C LEU A 247 -1.03 28.71 8.04
N GLN A 248 -1.13 29.80 8.80
CA GLN A 248 -2.39 30.52 9.02
C GLN A 248 -2.92 31.07 7.71
N ARG A 249 -2.07 31.69 6.89
CA ARG A 249 -2.44 32.19 5.57
C ARG A 249 -2.92 31.07 4.65
N SER A 250 -2.24 29.93 4.64
CA SER A 250 -2.66 28.75 3.88
C SER A 250 -4.06 28.30 4.29
N LEU A 251 -4.31 28.19 5.60
CA LEU A 251 -5.59 27.77 6.16
C LEU A 251 -6.73 28.75 5.82
N GLU A 252 -6.47 30.05 5.91
CA GLU A 252 -7.41 31.10 5.52
C GLU A 252 -7.83 30.94 4.06
N LEU A 253 -6.84 30.83 3.16
CA LEU A 253 -7.07 30.74 1.72
C LEU A 253 -7.80 29.46 1.29
N ILE A 254 -7.50 28.31 1.90
CA ILE A 254 -8.23 27.07 1.57
C ILE A 254 -9.61 26.99 2.23
N SER A 255 -9.87 27.81 3.26
CA SER A 255 -11.18 27.88 3.90
C SER A 255 -12.17 28.73 3.11
N ASP A 256 -11.74 29.39 2.03
CA ASP A 256 -12.65 29.96 1.04
C ASP A 256 -13.16 28.86 0.10
N GLN A 257 -14.45 28.91 -0.22
CA GLN A 257 -15.08 28.03 -1.19
C GLN A 257 -14.59 28.33 -2.62
N GLN A 258 -14.25 29.58 -2.91
CA GLN A 258 -13.65 30.02 -4.18
C GLN A 258 -12.19 30.40 -3.94
N ALA A 259 -11.28 29.72 -4.61
CA ALA A 259 -9.85 30.00 -4.48
C ALA A 259 -9.50 31.29 -5.24
N ASP A 260 -8.92 32.25 -4.54
CA ASP A 260 -8.32 33.44 -5.14
C ASP A 260 -6.90 33.08 -5.63
N TYR A 261 -6.77 32.79 -6.92
CA TYR A 261 -5.49 32.42 -7.51
C TYR A 261 -4.50 33.58 -7.60
N ASP A 262 -4.97 34.81 -7.69
CA ASP A 262 -4.09 35.97 -7.71
C ASP A 262 -3.38 36.11 -6.37
N GLU A 263 -4.09 35.92 -5.26
CA GLU A 263 -3.49 35.90 -3.92
C GLU A 263 -2.67 34.62 -3.71
N LEU A 264 -3.17 33.45 -4.10
CA LEU A 264 -2.41 32.19 -3.93
C LEU A 264 -1.07 32.21 -4.67
N ASN A 265 -1.02 32.72 -5.90
CA ASN A 265 0.20 32.78 -6.71
C ASN A 265 1.22 33.80 -6.17
N GLN A 266 0.80 34.75 -5.35
CA GLN A 266 1.75 35.64 -4.65
C GLN A 266 2.55 34.93 -3.56
N HIS A 267 1.97 33.89 -2.95
CA HIS A 267 2.55 33.22 -1.77
C HIS A 267 3.00 31.79 -2.03
N PHE A 268 2.44 31.11 -3.04
CA PHE A 268 2.66 29.68 -3.25
C PHE A 268 2.98 29.35 -4.72
N TYR A 269 3.90 28.41 -4.87
CA TYR A 269 4.15 27.73 -6.13
C TYR A 269 3.13 26.61 -6.33
N LEU A 270 2.20 26.81 -7.27
CA LEU A 270 1.04 25.92 -7.48
C LEU A 270 1.10 25.26 -8.85
N TRP A 271 1.51 23.98 -8.86
CA TRP A 271 1.54 23.13 -10.05
C TRP A 271 0.98 21.74 -9.70
N SER A 272 0.42 21.08 -10.70
CA SER A 272 -0.11 19.72 -10.62
C SER A 272 0.60 18.83 -11.62
N SER A 273 0.56 17.51 -11.44
CA SER A 273 1.06 16.55 -12.43
C SER A 273 0.01 15.49 -12.76
N THR A 274 0.25 14.73 -13.83
CA THR A 274 -0.53 13.53 -14.15
C THR A 274 -0.23 12.33 -13.24
N ASP A 275 0.72 12.41 -12.30
CA ASP A 275 1.02 11.40 -11.28
C ASP A 275 1.25 9.97 -11.85
N LYS A 276 1.77 9.84 -13.09
CA LYS A 276 2.01 8.57 -13.81
C LYS A 276 0.76 7.69 -14.06
N ILE A 277 -0.43 8.28 -14.14
CA ILE A 277 -1.68 7.50 -14.32
C ILE A 277 -2.19 7.45 -15.78
N VAL A 278 -1.56 8.18 -16.70
CA VAL A 278 -2.05 8.33 -18.09
C VAL A 278 -1.38 7.29 -18.98
N ASN A 279 -2.02 6.14 -19.14
CA ASN A 279 -1.49 5.01 -19.91
C ASN A 279 -2.10 4.94 -21.31
N PHE A 280 -1.30 4.51 -22.29
CA PHE A 280 -1.74 4.26 -23.66
C PHE A 280 -0.98 3.08 -24.30
N GLN A 281 -1.54 2.50 -25.36
CA GLN A 281 -0.93 1.44 -26.15
C GLN A 281 -0.74 1.90 -27.60
N ALA A 282 0.45 1.66 -28.16
CA ALA A 282 0.71 1.90 -29.57
C ALA A 282 -0.01 0.83 -30.42
N PRO A 283 -0.80 1.20 -31.45
CA PRO A 283 -1.44 0.24 -32.35
C PRO A 283 -0.44 -0.69 -33.04
N GLN A 284 -0.92 -1.84 -33.53
CA GLN A 284 -0.10 -2.74 -34.34
C GLN A 284 0.37 -2.05 -35.62
N GLY A 285 1.65 -2.22 -35.97
CA GLY A 285 2.31 -1.58 -37.11
C GLY A 285 2.82 -0.16 -36.85
N THR A 286 2.76 0.33 -35.61
CA THR A 286 3.32 1.64 -35.23
C THR A 286 4.85 1.60 -35.19
N ASP A 287 5.47 2.64 -35.75
CA ASP A 287 6.92 2.87 -35.68
C ASP A 287 7.26 4.19 -34.96
N TYR A 288 6.39 5.19 -35.03
CA TYR A 288 6.56 6.44 -34.29
C TYR A 288 5.23 7.16 -34.01
N GLY A 289 5.26 8.16 -33.14
CA GLY A 289 4.12 9.02 -32.85
C GLY A 289 4.47 10.51 -32.81
N LYS A 290 3.43 11.35 -32.77
CA LYS A 290 3.52 12.81 -32.59
C LYS A 290 2.56 13.28 -31.51
N ILE A 291 3.04 14.13 -30.60
CA ILE A 291 2.25 14.64 -29.47
C ILE A 291 1.87 16.12 -29.67
N SER A 292 0.65 16.45 -29.24
CA SER A 292 0.15 17.82 -29.20
C SER A 292 -0.67 18.09 -27.94
N PHE A 293 -0.58 19.31 -27.44
CA PHE A 293 -1.38 19.83 -26.35
C PHE A 293 -2.30 20.91 -26.89
N ILE A 294 -3.61 20.74 -26.69
CA ILE A 294 -4.65 21.58 -27.29
C ILE A 294 -5.52 22.12 -26.17
N LEU A 295 -5.75 23.43 -26.16
CA LEU A 295 -6.75 24.07 -25.32
C LEU A 295 -8.03 24.25 -26.15
N PRO A 296 -9.07 23.39 -25.99
CA PRO A 296 -10.24 23.42 -26.87
C PRO A 296 -11.04 24.71 -26.69
N SER A 297 -11.74 25.20 -27.73
CA SER A 297 -12.48 26.48 -27.67
C SER A 297 -13.56 26.59 -26.57
N ILE A 298 -14.04 25.46 -26.04
CA ILE A 298 -14.97 25.46 -24.90
C ILE A 298 -14.31 25.98 -23.62
N GLU A 299 -12.99 25.87 -23.53
CA GLU A 299 -12.16 26.46 -22.49
C GLU A 299 -11.79 27.87 -22.94
N ASN A 300 -12.48 28.88 -22.44
CA ASN A 300 -12.26 30.27 -22.84
C ASN A 300 -12.55 31.25 -21.70
N GLU A 301 -11.90 32.41 -21.73
CA GLU A 301 -12.01 33.44 -20.70
C GLU A 301 -13.38 34.16 -20.67
N THR A 302 -14.19 34.06 -21.73
CA THR A 302 -15.53 34.66 -21.76
C THR A 302 -16.57 33.85 -20.98
N ASP A 303 -16.44 32.52 -20.97
CA ASP A 303 -17.42 31.60 -20.39
C ASP A 303 -16.91 30.90 -19.11
N GLY A 304 -15.63 31.07 -18.76
CA GLY A 304 -14.99 30.43 -17.62
C GLY A 304 -13.48 30.63 -17.62
N LEU A 305 -12.74 29.62 -17.15
CA LEU A 305 -11.27 29.60 -17.24
C LEU A 305 -10.87 29.20 -18.67
N GLY A 306 -9.95 29.95 -19.28
CA GLY A 306 -9.54 29.76 -20.67
C GLY A 306 -8.04 29.70 -20.86
N HIS A 307 -7.26 29.34 -19.85
CA HIS A 307 -5.80 29.29 -19.92
C HIS A 307 -5.15 28.14 -19.14
N VAL A 308 -3.91 27.79 -19.51
CA VAL A 308 -3.12 26.70 -18.91
C VAL A 308 -1.62 26.88 -19.19
N TRP A 309 -0.78 26.39 -18.27
CA TRP A 309 0.66 26.21 -18.49
C TRP A 309 1.04 24.73 -18.40
N ILE A 310 2.08 24.31 -19.14
CA ILE A 310 2.55 22.91 -19.20
C ILE A 310 4.08 22.88 -19.12
N ASP A 311 4.60 21.88 -18.40
CA ASP A 311 6.01 21.61 -18.25
C ASP A 311 6.31 20.08 -18.25
N ASN A 312 7.60 19.72 -18.36
CA ASN A 312 8.16 18.42 -17.99
C ASN A 312 7.50 17.20 -18.68
N VAL A 313 7.47 17.20 -20.02
CA VAL A 313 6.77 16.17 -20.81
C VAL A 313 7.61 14.90 -20.96
N GLN A 314 7.13 13.77 -20.45
CA GLN A 314 7.84 12.49 -20.51
C GLN A 314 6.92 11.37 -20.99
N ILE A 315 7.49 10.38 -21.67
CA ILE A 315 6.80 9.13 -22.00
C ILE A 315 7.66 7.96 -21.54
N HIS A 316 7.12 7.09 -20.68
CA HIS A 316 7.80 5.92 -20.15
C HIS A 316 7.23 4.65 -20.78
N SER A 317 8.09 3.75 -21.25
CA SER A 317 7.74 2.42 -21.74
C SER A 317 7.52 1.44 -20.58
N ALA A 318 6.60 0.49 -20.77
CA ALA A 318 6.37 -0.60 -19.83
C ALA A 318 7.63 -1.46 -19.60
N SER A 319 8.46 -1.67 -20.63
CA SER A 319 9.61 -2.59 -20.60
C SER A 319 10.96 -1.98 -20.98
N GLU A 320 10.99 -0.86 -21.73
CA GLU A 320 12.22 -0.28 -22.30
C GLU A 320 12.64 1.08 -21.71
N GLY A 321 11.99 1.56 -20.64
CA GLY A 321 12.32 2.81 -19.94
C GLY A 321 11.81 4.11 -20.59
N GLN A 322 12.42 5.27 -20.28
CA GLN A 322 11.95 6.57 -20.76
C GLN A 322 12.32 6.82 -22.23
N LEU A 323 11.35 7.27 -23.03
CA LEU A 323 11.58 7.69 -24.41
C LEU A 323 12.18 9.09 -24.48
N THR A 324 13.02 9.32 -25.49
CA THR A 324 13.61 10.64 -25.74
C THR A 324 12.58 11.61 -26.31
N ILE A 325 12.31 12.69 -25.55
CA ILE A 325 11.61 13.89 -26.02
C ILE A 325 12.56 15.07 -25.82
N HIS A 326 12.96 15.70 -26.93
CA HIS A 326 13.90 16.82 -26.88
C HIS A 326 13.24 18.05 -26.27
N ASN A 327 14.00 18.78 -25.45
CA ASN A 327 13.56 20.01 -24.79
C ASN A 327 12.21 19.85 -24.06
N HIS A 328 12.02 18.74 -23.34
CA HIS A 328 10.78 18.43 -22.63
C HIS A 328 10.49 19.32 -21.41
N HIS A 329 11.52 20.03 -20.92
CA HIS A 329 11.42 21.07 -19.90
C HIS A 329 11.28 22.48 -20.50
N PHE A 330 11.21 22.60 -21.83
CA PHE A 330 11.03 23.87 -22.53
C PHE A 330 12.09 24.96 -22.24
N GLU A 331 13.29 24.60 -21.80
CA GLU A 331 14.34 25.55 -21.40
C GLU A 331 15.20 26.06 -22.56
N GLU A 332 15.21 25.36 -23.69
CA GLU A 332 16.07 25.66 -24.83
C GLU A 332 15.30 26.38 -25.93
N GLY A 333 15.80 27.52 -26.44
CA GLY A 333 15.10 28.31 -27.46
C GLY A 333 15.58 29.77 -27.54
N ASP A 334 14.99 30.54 -28.46
CA ASP A 334 15.25 31.99 -28.59
C ASP A 334 13.96 32.79 -28.34
N THR A 335 12.96 32.66 -29.23
CA THR A 335 11.63 33.28 -29.06
C THR A 335 10.53 32.28 -28.71
N ALA A 336 10.83 30.98 -28.85
CA ALA A 336 9.96 29.84 -28.57
C ALA A 336 10.84 28.62 -28.24
N PRO A 337 10.33 27.63 -27.50
CA PRO A 337 11.07 26.43 -27.19
C PRO A 337 11.42 25.65 -28.46
N LEU A 338 12.68 25.22 -28.59
CA LEU A 338 13.12 24.32 -29.65
C LEU A 338 12.24 23.06 -29.67
N TYR A 339 11.96 22.56 -30.88
CA TYR A 339 11.13 21.39 -31.18
C TYR A 339 9.63 21.51 -30.88
N TRP A 340 9.15 22.63 -30.35
CA TRP A 340 7.74 22.84 -30.02
C TRP A 340 7.18 24.03 -30.78
N ILE A 341 6.11 23.80 -31.54
CA ILE A 341 5.55 24.78 -32.48
C ILE A 341 4.18 25.25 -31.97
N PRO A 342 3.96 26.56 -31.80
CA PRO A 342 2.64 27.09 -31.48
C PRO A 342 1.75 27.11 -32.72
N VAL A 343 0.51 26.63 -32.60
CA VAL A 343 -0.46 26.51 -33.69
C VAL A 343 -1.81 27.08 -33.26
N ALA A 344 -2.25 28.15 -33.93
CA ALA A 344 -3.61 28.67 -33.80
C ALA A 344 -4.58 27.82 -34.64
N ARG A 345 -5.31 26.90 -34.00
CA ARG A 345 -6.25 26.00 -34.71
C ARG A 345 -7.53 26.72 -35.11
N LYS A 346 -7.97 27.70 -34.32
CA LYS A 346 -9.08 28.62 -34.59
C LYS A 346 -8.80 29.99 -34.00
N GLY A 347 -9.34 31.04 -34.59
CA GLY A 347 -9.32 32.39 -34.02
C GLY A 347 -7.92 32.98 -33.85
N THR A 348 -7.77 33.78 -32.79
CA THR A 348 -6.53 34.47 -32.37
C THR A 348 -6.19 34.12 -30.91
N PRO A 349 -5.89 32.85 -30.60
CA PRO A 349 -5.44 32.44 -29.28
C PRO A 349 -4.08 33.04 -28.93
N ILE A 350 -3.79 33.10 -27.64
CA ILE A 350 -2.51 33.55 -27.11
C ILE A 350 -1.67 32.32 -26.75
N MET A 351 -0.47 32.23 -27.31
CA MET A 351 0.54 31.21 -26.96
C MET A 351 1.84 31.92 -26.63
N LYS A 352 2.45 31.58 -25.49
CA LYS A 352 3.64 32.25 -24.98
C LYS A 352 4.65 31.22 -24.45
N TRP A 353 5.93 31.55 -24.56
CA TRP A 353 7.00 30.90 -23.80
C TRP A 353 7.15 31.63 -22.47
N GLU A 354 6.60 31.05 -21.41
CA GLU A 354 6.45 31.66 -20.10
C GLU A 354 7.76 31.60 -19.30
N ASP A 355 8.07 32.68 -18.59
CA ASP A 355 9.27 32.87 -17.76
C ASP A 355 9.02 33.63 -16.46
N GLN A 356 7.78 34.03 -16.21
CA GLN A 356 7.42 34.72 -15.01
C GLN A 356 7.10 33.73 -13.90
N TYR A 357 7.82 33.80 -12.78
CA TYR A 357 7.45 33.07 -11.57
C TYR A 357 6.10 33.57 -11.03
N PRO A 358 5.19 32.69 -10.54
CA PRO A 358 5.30 31.22 -10.40
C PRO A 358 4.70 30.42 -11.58
N PHE A 359 4.64 31.01 -12.78
CA PHE A 359 3.96 30.46 -13.96
C PHE A 359 4.86 29.64 -14.88
N HIS A 360 6.09 29.32 -14.45
CA HIS A 360 6.97 28.32 -15.10
C HIS A 360 7.27 27.15 -14.15
N GLY A 361 7.76 26.01 -14.64
CA GLY A 361 8.02 24.78 -13.89
C GLY A 361 9.16 24.84 -12.86
N GLY A 362 9.75 26.02 -12.67
CA GLY A 362 10.78 26.25 -11.67
C GLY A 362 10.19 26.65 -10.32
N ALA A 363 10.34 25.79 -9.31
CA ALA A 363 9.83 26.04 -7.96
C ALA A 363 10.54 27.19 -7.19
N ASP A 364 11.48 27.89 -7.83
CA ASP A 364 12.20 29.03 -7.27
C ASP A 364 12.06 30.25 -8.20
N SER A 365 11.72 31.40 -7.61
CA SER A 365 11.69 32.71 -8.26
C SER A 365 13.02 33.16 -8.87
N SER A 366 14.14 32.58 -8.43
CA SER A 366 15.47 32.84 -9.00
C SER A 366 15.81 31.94 -10.20
N SER A 367 14.94 30.97 -10.50
CA SER A 367 15.13 30.05 -11.61
C SER A 367 14.99 30.76 -12.96
N THR A 368 15.79 30.34 -13.94
CA THR A 368 15.61 30.73 -15.35
C THR A 368 14.63 29.80 -16.08
N ALA A 369 13.88 29.00 -15.32
CA ALA A 369 12.99 27.98 -15.86
C ALA A 369 11.89 28.57 -16.74
N ARG A 370 11.40 27.75 -17.66
CA ARG A 370 10.48 28.13 -18.70
C ARG A 370 9.37 27.11 -18.85
N SER A 371 8.22 27.53 -19.36
CA SER A 371 7.11 26.63 -19.68
C SER A 371 6.34 27.12 -20.90
N ILE A 372 5.49 26.27 -21.47
CA ILE A 372 4.56 26.70 -22.54
C ILE A 372 3.23 27.13 -21.95
N TYR A 373 2.67 28.22 -22.50
CA TYR A 373 1.38 28.80 -22.12
C TYR A 373 0.41 28.79 -23.29
N MET A 374 -0.87 28.59 -22.98
CA MET A 374 -2.00 28.73 -23.92
C MET A 374 -3.16 29.49 -23.26
N CYS A 375 -3.80 30.37 -24.01
CA CYS A 375 -5.04 31.03 -23.64
C CYS A 375 -5.97 31.24 -24.84
N ASN A 376 -7.25 30.97 -24.62
CA ASN A 376 -8.34 31.26 -25.54
C ASN A 376 -9.15 32.44 -24.98
N PRO A 377 -8.95 33.67 -25.49
CA PRO A 377 -9.69 34.84 -25.01
C PRO A 377 -11.21 34.70 -25.20
N THR A 378 -11.64 34.03 -26.27
CA THR A 378 -13.07 33.85 -26.62
C THR A 378 -13.37 32.43 -27.08
N HIS A 379 -14.65 32.07 -27.13
CA HIS A 379 -15.14 30.79 -27.66
C HIS A 379 -14.83 30.53 -29.15
N GLN A 380 -14.22 31.48 -29.87
CA GLN A 380 -13.78 31.32 -31.27
C GLN A 380 -12.31 30.93 -31.38
N ASP A 381 -11.56 30.93 -30.27
CA ASP A 381 -10.12 30.69 -30.23
C ASP A 381 -9.83 29.23 -29.88
N GLU A 382 -8.75 28.66 -30.42
CA GLU A 382 -8.27 27.32 -30.07
C GLU A 382 -6.75 27.24 -30.21
N ALA A 383 -6.05 27.27 -29.06
CA ALA A 383 -4.59 27.20 -28.98
C ALA A 383 -4.07 25.75 -29.03
N SER A 384 -2.86 25.56 -29.56
CA SER A 384 -2.16 24.27 -29.53
C SER A 384 -0.64 24.44 -29.53
N TRP A 385 0.07 23.56 -28.84
CA TRP A 385 1.51 23.34 -28.99
C TRP A 385 1.75 21.93 -29.54
N GLU A 386 2.55 21.83 -30.60
CA GLU A 386 2.84 20.57 -31.29
C GLU A 386 4.34 20.27 -31.25
N TYR A 387 4.70 19.02 -30.90
CA TYR A 387 6.09 18.57 -30.99
C TYR A 387 6.44 18.27 -32.45
N SER A 388 7.54 18.84 -32.95
CA SER A 388 7.89 18.82 -34.36
C SER A 388 8.56 17.52 -34.82
N GLU A 389 9.22 16.81 -33.91
CA GLU A 389 9.95 15.59 -34.18
C GLU A 389 9.08 14.32 -34.04
N SER A 390 9.59 13.20 -34.53
CA SER A 390 8.96 11.88 -34.35
C SER A 390 9.43 11.24 -33.04
N ILE A 391 8.48 10.74 -32.25
CA ILE A 391 8.76 9.97 -31.03
C ILE A 391 8.79 8.49 -31.42
N PRO A 392 9.92 7.78 -31.30
CA PRO A 392 9.99 6.36 -31.67
C PRO A 392 9.09 5.53 -30.74
N LEU A 393 8.24 4.68 -31.33
CA LEU A 393 7.30 3.83 -30.60
C LEU A 393 7.35 2.41 -31.16
N ILE A 394 7.12 1.43 -30.29
CA ILE A 394 7.12 0.02 -30.65
C ILE A 394 5.69 -0.45 -30.81
N SER A 395 5.41 -1.03 -31.97
CA SER A 395 4.14 -1.68 -32.30
C SER A 395 3.63 -2.58 -31.17
N GLY A 396 2.44 -2.26 -30.64
CA GLY A 396 1.78 -3.02 -29.59
C GLY A 396 2.28 -2.75 -28.16
N ASN A 397 3.35 -1.96 -27.97
CA ASN A 397 3.91 -1.69 -26.65
C ASN A 397 3.05 -0.67 -25.86
N LYS A 398 3.17 -0.72 -24.53
CA LYS A 398 2.43 0.12 -23.58
C LYS A 398 3.32 1.20 -22.99
N TYR A 399 2.73 2.36 -22.76
CA TYR A 399 3.44 3.58 -22.37
C TYR A 399 2.64 4.39 -21.35
N THR A 400 3.33 5.24 -20.59
CA THR A 400 2.77 6.19 -19.63
C THR A 400 3.21 7.61 -19.97
N LEU A 401 2.25 8.52 -20.11
CA LEU A 401 2.48 9.94 -20.35
C LEU A 401 2.54 10.71 -19.01
N ILE A 402 3.59 11.49 -18.83
CA ILE A 402 3.81 12.35 -17.66
C ILE A 402 3.97 13.78 -18.14
N PHE A 403 3.28 14.73 -17.50
CA PHE A 403 3.56 16.16 -17.63
C PHE A 403 3.07 16.90 -16.40
N ASP A 404 3.68 18.06 -16.16
CA ASP A 404 3.26 19.03 -15.16
C ASP A 404 2.37 20.08 -15.82
N ALA A 405 1.36 20.56 -15.10
CA ALA A 405 0.48 21.60 -15.57
C ALA A 405 -0.01 22.50 -14.44
N LYS A 406 -0.15 23.78 -14.77
CA LYS A 406 -0.76 24.80 -13.92
C LYS A 406 -2.13 25.18 -14.47
N ILE A 407 -3.14 25.01 -13.64
CA ILE A 407 -4.54 25.38 -13.92
C ILE A 407 -5.07 26.15 -12.72
N ASP A 408 -5.26 27.45 -12.90
CA ASP A 408 -5.71 28.39 -11.85
C ASP A 408 -7.23 28.36 -11.68
N GLY A 409 -7.79 27.16 -11.55
CA GLY A 409 -9.22 26.92 -11.45
C GLY A 409 -9.61 25.53 -11.96
N LYS A 410 -10.85 25.39 -12.39
CA LYS A 410 -11.35 24.17 -13.05
C LYS A 410 -11.81 24.53 -14.44
N LEU A 411 -11.26 23.86 -15.44
CA LEU A 411 -11.71 23.94 -16.84
C LEU A 411 -13.06 23.21 -16.98
N VAL A 412 -13.81 23.47 -18.05
CA VAL A 412 -15.11 22.81 -18.33
C VAL A 412 -14.90 21.31 -18.59
N ARG A 413 -13.93 20.98 -19.45
CA ARG A 413 -13.54 19.62 -19.82
C ARG A 413 -12.06 19.37 -19.52
N GLY A 414 -11.19 20.35 -19.79
CA GLY A 414 -9.75 20.24 -19.56
C GLY A 414 -8.91 20.44 -20.81
N ILE A 415 -7.59 20.49 -20.61
CA ILE A 415 -6.62 20.49 -21.70
C ILE A 415 -6.62 19.12 -22.39
N LYS A 416 -6.72 19.12 -23.72
CA LYS A 416 -6.71 17.92 -24.54
C LYS A 416 -5.28 17.59 -24.99
N THR A 417 -4.77 16.44 -24.59
CA THR A 417 -3.52 15.89 -25.11
C THR A 417 -3.83 14.87 -26.20
N VAL A 418 -3.15 14.94 -27.34
CA VAL A 418 -3.33 14.02 -28.47
C VAL A 418 -2.00 13.44 -28.90
N LEU A 419 -1.91 12.11 -28.95
CA LEU A 419 -0.80 11.37 -29.54
C LEU A 419 -1.29 10.64 -30.79
N THR A 420 -0.75 10.98 -31.96
CA THR A 420 -1.10 10.33 -33.24
C THR A 420 -0.03 9.33 -33.63
N PHE A 421 -0.43 8.15 -34.08
CA PHE A 421 0.46 7.01 -34.37
C PHE A 421 0.67 6.85 -35.88
N TYR A 422 1.89 6.53 -36.28
CA TYR A 422 2.27 6.34 -37.68
C TYR A 422 3.14 5.11 -37.88
N ASN A 423 3.08 4.52 -39.08
CA ASN A 423 4.05 3.54 -39.56
C ASN A 423 5.20 4.20 -40.34
N GLU A 424 6.19 3.40 -40.75
CA GLU A 424 7.32 3.76 -41.63
C GLU A 424 6.90 4.42 -42.94
N ARG A 425 5.66 4.20 -43.40
CA ARG A 425 5.09 4.80 -44.61
C ARG A 425 4.37 6.13 -44.36
N HIS A 426 4.41 6.63 -43.13
CA HIS A 426 3.71 7.84 -42.69
C HIS A 426 2.17 7.74 -42.77
N GLU A 427 1.61 6.53 -42.73
CA GLU A 427 0.17 6.32 -42.67
C GLU A 427 -0.32 6.51 -41.22
N ASP A 428 -1.43 7.25 -41.05
CA ASP A 428 -2.09 7.44 -39.75
C ASP A 428 -2.76 6.14 -39.30
N LEU A 429 -2.35 5.61 -38.15
CA LEU A 429 -2.86 4.37 -37.55
C LEU A 429 -3.88 4.62 -36.43
N GLY A 430 -4.22 5.88 -36.16
CA GLY A 430 -5.12 6.31 -35.10
C GLY A 430 -4.46 7.26 -34.10
N GLN A 431 -5.22 7.58 -33.05
CA GLN A 431 -4.82 8.54 -32.03
C GLN A 431 -5.25 8.11 -30.62
N PHE A 432 -4.45 8.49 -29.63
CA PHE A 432 -4.80 8.49 -28.22
C PHE A 432 -5.17 9.92 -27.79
N GLU A 433 -6.30 10.08 -27.10
CA GLU A 433 -6.75 11.38 -26.57
C GLU A 433 -6.94 11.31 -25.05
N TYR A 434 -6.45 12.31 -24.33
CA TYR A 434 -6.61 12.44 -22.88
C TYR A 434 -6.98 13.87 -22.50
N TYR A 435 -7.86 14.05 -21.50
CA TYR A 435 -8.22 15.37 -20.98
C TYR A 435 -7.71 15.53 -19.54
N PHE A 436 -6.81 16.48 -19.33
CA PHE A 436 -6.32 16.82 -18.00
C PHE A 436 -7.08 18.02 -17.46
N ASN A 437 -7.61 17.91 -16.25
CA ASN A 437 -8.39 18.98 -15.63
C ASN A 437 -8.19 18.97 -14.11
N ARG A 438 -6.93 18.97 -13.67
CA ARG A 438 -6.58 18.98 -12.25
C ARG A 438 -6.23 20.38 -11.79
N LYS A 439 -7.03 20.90 -10.88
CA LYS A 439 -6.87 22.24 -10.30
C LYS A 439 -5.56 22.32 -9.52
N SER A 440 -4.73 23.34 -9.80
CA SER A 440 -3.47 23.55 -9.07
C SER A 440 -3.74 24.07 -7.66
N SER A 441 -3.08 23.52 -6.67
CA SER A 441 -3.45 23.71 -5.25
C SER A 441 -2.26 23.56 -4.33
N ILE A 442 -2.33 24.14 -3.13
CA ILE A 442 -1.35 23.87 -2.08
C ILE A 442 -1.46 22.38 -1.70
N ALA A 443 -0.41 21.60 -1.95
CA ALA A 443 -0.42 20.17 -1.67
C ALA A 443 -0.48 19.89 -0.15
N ALA A 444 -1.53 19.21 0.32
CA ALA A 444 -1.70 18.94 1.76
C ALA A 444 -0.63 18.04 2.37
N GLY A 445 -0.05 17.13 1.58
CA GLY A 445 1.09 16.30 2.00
C GLY A 445 2.30 17.13 2.46
N ARG A 446 2.42 18.39 2.00
CA ARG A 446 3.52 19.30 2.34
C ARG A 446 3.65 19.57 3.84
N TYR A 447 2.53 19.61 4.57
CA TYR A 447 2.53 20.00 5.98
C TYR A 447 2.57 18.83 6.96
N GLN A 448 2.34 17.59 6.51
CA GLN A 448 2.24 16.43 7.41
C GLN A 448 3.53 16.16 8.19
N LEU A 449 4.68 16.17 7.50
CA LEU A 449 5.98 15.94 8.14
C LEU A 449 6.37 17.09 9.06
N ALA A 450 6.19 18.34 8.60
CA ALA A 450 6.48 19.53 9.39
C ALA A 450 5.60 19.61 10.66
N MET A 451 4.31 19.29 10.55
CA MET A 451 3.39 19.21 11.70
C MET A 451 3.89 18.24 12.77
N GLN A 452 4.36 17.06 12.38
CA GLN A 452 4.93 16.10 13.35
C GLN A 452 6.18 16.70 14.02
N CYS A 453 7.05 17.34 13.25
CA CYS A 453 8.26 17.96 13.77
C CYS A 453 7.95 19.12 14.73
N ASP A 454 6.96 19.95 14.41
CA ASP A 454 6.46 21.02 15.27
C ASP A 454 5.86 20.47 16.58
N ALA A 455 5.11 19.37 16.51
CA ALA A 455 4.56 18.72 17.70
C ALA A 455 5.68 18.22 18.63
N ILE A 456 6.75 17.64 18.06
CA ILE A 456 7.94 17.22 18.80
C ILE A 456 8.67 18.43 19.40
N GLN A 457 8.82 19.53 18.66
CA GLN A 457 9.39 20.76 19.19
C GLN A 457 8.59 21.28 20.38
N TYR A 458 7.25 21.40 20.27
CA TYR A 458 6.41 21.77 21.41
C TYR A 458 6.57 20.80 22.59
N HIS A 459 6.60 19.49 22.34
CA HIS A 459 6.74 18.50 23.40
C HIS A 459 8.03 18.71 24.20
N LEU A 460 9.13 19.03 23.51
CA LEU A 460 10.44 19.20 24.11
C LEU A 460 10.68 20.61 24.71
N THR A 461 10.16 21.66 24.09
CA THR A 461 10.43 23.06 24.48
C THR A 461 9.32 23.69 25.30
N ARG A 462 8.08 23.21 25.15
CA ARG A 462 6.84 23.83 25.63
C ARG A 462 6.56 25.22 25.05
N ASP A 463 7.21 25.59 23.94
CA ASP A 463 6.96 26.85 23.26
C ASP A 463 5.65 26.78 22.46
N ARG A 464 4.67 27.59 22.89
CA ARG A 464 3.33 27.67 22.32
C ARG A 464 3.34 27.96 20.81
N TYR A 465 4.36 28.64 20.29
CA TYR A 465 4.51 28.90 18.85
C TYR A 465 4.34 27.63 18.01
N TYR A 466 5.04 26.55 18.40
CA TYR A 466 4.95 25.28 17.68
C TYR A 466 3.58 24.59 17.82
N ALA A 467 2.91 24.73 18.97
CA ALA A 467 1.56 24.19 19.15
C ALA A 467 0.53 24.88 18.24
N GLU A 468 0.65 26.20 18.05
CA GLU A 468 -0.20 26.96 17.12
C GLU A 468 0.04 26.52 15.67
N LYS A 469 1.30 26.23 15.29
CA LYS A 469 1.62 25.66 13.96
C LYS A 469 0.95 24.31 13.73
N VAL A 470 1.04 23.41 14.71
CA VAL A 470 0.39 22.09 14.65
C VAL A 470 -1.13 22.22 14.50
N LYS A 471 -1.78 23.13 15.25
CA LYS A 471 -3.22 23.41 15.08
C LYS A 471 -3.54 23.82 13.64
N ALA A 472 -2.83 24.81 13.11
CA ALA A 472 -3.07 25.32 11.76
C ALA A 472 -2.90 24.22 10.71
N ALA A 473 -1.83 23.42 10.83
CA ALA A 473 -1.59 22.28 9.94
C ALA A 473 -2.68 21.20 10.04
N LEU A 474 -3.13 20.82 11.25
CA LEU A 474 -4.21 19.85 11.43
C LEU A 474 -5.51 20.31 10.75
N LEU A 475 -5.91 21.57 10.97
CA LEU A 475 -7.11 22.14 10.34
C LEU A 475 -6.97 22.18 8.81
N PHE A 476 -5.79 22.48 8.29
CA PHE A 476 -5.53 22.49 6.86
C PHE A 476 -5.64 21.08 6.26
N ILE A 477 -4.88 20.14 6.81
CA ILE A 477 -4.72 18.80 6.26
C ILE A 477 -6.06 18.06 6.26
N PHE A 478 -6.84 18.15 7.34
CA PHE A 478 -8.16 17.51 7.38
C PHE A 478 -9.17 18.18 6.46
N ASN A 479 -9.08 19.51 6.23
CA ASN A 479 -9.96 20.17 5.27
C ASN A 479 -9.71 19.67 3.83
N ASP A 480 -8.45 19.52 3.42
CA ASP A 480 -8.12 18.97 2.10
C ASP A 480 -8.48 17.48 2.00
N PHE A 481 -8.12 16.67 3.00
CA PHE A 481 -8.35 15.23 2.96
C PHE A 481 -9.84 14.88 2.95
N CYS A 482 -10.67 15.59 3.73
CA CYS A 482 -12.12 15.33 3.75
C CYS A 482 -12.79 15.55 2.38
N GLN A 483 -12.27 16.43 1.52
CA GLN A 483 -12.78 16.60 0.16
C GLN A 483 -12.51 15.36 -0.70
N GLY A 484 -11.32 14.77 -0.59
CA GLY A 484 -10.98 13.53 -1.30
C GLY A 484 -11.75 12.33 -0.76
N ALA A 485 -11.92 12.24 0.57
CA ALA A 485 -12.74 11.21 1.21
C ALA A 485 -14.22 11.32 0.80
N GLU A 486 -14.78 12.53 0.68
CA GLU A 486 -16.13 12.77 0.17
C GLU A 486 -16.28 12.26 -1.26
N HIS A 487 -15.34 12.60 -2.15
CA HIS A 487 -15.34 12.13 -3.52
C HIS A 487 -15.35 10.60 -3.60
N TRP A 488 -14.52 9.91 -2.81
CA TRP A 488 -14.54 8.46 -2.70
C TRP A 488 -15.90 7.91 -2.23
N MET A 489 -16.45 8.47 -1.16
CA MET A 489 -17.72 8.00 -0.60
C MET A 489 -18.93 8.27 -1.51
N ILE A 490 -18.85 9.22 -2.44
CA ILE A 490 -19.97 9.56 -3.34
C ILE A 490 -19.83 8.92 -4.71
N THR A 491 -18.62 8.86 -5.26
CA THR A 491 -18.40 8.42 -6.65
C THR A 491 -17.79 7.04 -6.75
N ASN A 492 -17.15 6.55 -5.67
CA ASN A 492 -16.28 5.39 -5.68
C ASN A 492 -15.13 5.47 -6.71
N LEU A 493 -14.67 6.68 -7.00
CA LEU A 493 -13.54 6.94 -7.87
C LEU A 493 -12.42 7.63 -7.09
N ARG A 494 -11.19 7.41 -7.55
CA ARG A 494 -10.02 8.17 -7.09
C ARG A 494 -10.18 9.64 -7.48
N PRO A 495 -10.05 10.60 -6.54
CA PRO A 495 -10.09 12.02 -6.87
C PRO A 495 -8.99 12.35 -7.88
N GLU A 496 -9.38 12.73 -9.10
CA GLU A 496 -8.46 13.03 -10.21
C GLU A 496 -7.47 11.89 -10.50
N GLY A 497 -7.88 10.64 -10.22
CA GLY A 497 -7.04 9.44 -10.37
C GLY A 497 -5.92 9.29 -9.33
N SER A 498 -5.82 10.19 -8.34
CA SER A 498 -4.81 10.15 -7.28
C SER A 498 -5.22 9.25 -6.12
N ASP A 499 -4.29 8.40 -5.65
CA ASP A 499 -4.48 7.53 -4.49
C ASP A 499 -4.18 8.21 -3.15
N SER A 500 -3.71 9.46 -3.16
CA SER A 500 -3.33 10.22 -1.96
C SER A 500 -4.46 10.42 -0.94
N TYR A 501 -5.71 10.19 -1.35
CA TYR A 501 -6.92 10.30 -0.54
C TYR A 501 -7.56 8.95 -0.20
N GLY A 502 -6.86 7.85 -0.44
CA GLY A 502 -7.32 6.49 -0.16
C GLY A 502 -7.48 6.19 1.33
N ALA A 503 -8.17 5.09 1.65
CA ALA A 503 -8.47 4.72 3.04
C ALA A 503 -7.23 4.30 3.85
N VAL A 504 -6.22 3.72 3.18
CA VAL A 504 -4.90 3.46 3.77
C VAL A 504 -4.30 4.78 4.25
N GLN A 505 -4.17 5.76 3.35
CA GLN A 505 -3.60 7.08 3.64
C GLN A 505 -4.40 7.81 4.73
N ALA A 506 -5.73 7.65 4.75
CA ALA A 506 -6.58 8.18 5.82
C ALA A 506 -6.23 7.62 7.21
N GLY A 507 -6.05 6.30 7.33
CA GLY A 507 -5.63 5.65 8.57
C GLY A 507 -4.24 6.08 9.05
N ARG A 508 -3.31 6.25 8.10
CA ARG A 508 -1.96 6.75 8.38
C ARG A 508 -1.96 8.20 8.84
N LEU A 509 -2.73 9.05 8.16
CA LEU A 509 -2.93 10.44 8.54
C LEU A 509 -3.53 10.55 9.95
N LEU A 510 -4.58 9.78 10.26
CA LEU A 510 -5.16 9.75 11.60
C LEU A 510 -4.15 9.31 12.66
N SER A 511 -3.27 8.35 12.34
CA SER A 511 -2.21 7.91 13.25
C SER A 511 -1.23 9.05 13.59
N VAL A 512 -0.67 9.72 12.58
CA VAL A 512 0.30 10.81 12.80
C VAL A 512 -0.35 12.03 13.43
N ALA A 513 -1.62 12.31 13.10
CA ALA A 513 -2.39 13.39 13.72
C ALA A 513 -2.70 13.10 15.19
N ALA A 514 -3.03 11.85 15.54
CA ALA A 514 -3.28 11.45 16.93
C ALA A 514 -2.03 11.63 17.79
N VAL A 515 -0.87 11.18 17.31
CA VAL A 515 0.41 11.35 18.01
C VAL A 515 0.76 12.83 18.15
N SER A 516 0.64 13.62 17.08
CA SER A 516 0.94 15.05 17.08
C SER A 516 0.02 15.83 18.04
N TYR A 517 -1.30 15.59 17.98
CA TYR A 517 -2.27 16.21 18.88
C TYR A 517 -2.01 15.82 20.34
N SER A 518 -1.62 14.57 20.60
CA SER A 518 -1.31 14.10 21.97
C SER A 518 -0.17 14.88 22.63
N MET A 519 0.77 15.38 21.84
CA MET A 519 1.89 16.19 22.33
C MET A 519 1.50 17.63 22.62
N ILE A 520 0.55 18.20 21.86
CA ILE A 520 0.16 19.61 21.94
C ILE A 520 -1.09 19.89 22.77
N LYS A 521 -1.89 18.88 23.13
CA LYS A 521 -3.20 19.07 23.80
C LYS A 521 -3.14 19.95 25.06
N SER A 522 -2.03 19.90 25.81
CA SER A 522 -1.84 20.73 27.01
C SER A 522 -1.69 22.23 26.72
N ALA A 523 -1.36 22.62 25.48
CA ALA A 523 -1.21 24.00 25.07
C ALA A 523 -2.56 24.74 24.99
N ASN A 524 -3.66 24.00 24.83
CA ASN A 524 -5.01 24.53 24.67
C ASN A 524 -5.10 25.67 23.63
N VAL A 525 -4.65 25.37 22.40
CA VAL A 525 -4.54 26.34 21.29
C VAL A 525 -5.79 26.45 20.43
N PHE A 526 -6.74 25.52 20.56
CA PHE A 526 -8.01 25.54 19.83
C PHE A 526 -9.04 26.41 20.56
N THR A 527 -9.67 27.32 19.83
CA THR A 527 -10.95 27.92 20.24
C THR A 527 -12.09 26.89 20.17
N ALA A 528 -13.23 27.19 20.78
CA ALA A 528 -14.40 26.31 20.72
C ALA A 528 -14.85 26.04 19.27
N ALA A 529 -14.93 27.08 18.43
CA ALA A 529 -15.33 26.95 17.03
C ALA A 529 -14.32 26.13 16.20
N GLU A 530 -13.01 26.36 16.40
CA GLU A 530 -11.98 25.53 15.75
C GLU A 530 -12.05 24.08 16.20
N LYS A 531 -12.31 23.83 17.49
CA LYS A 531 -12.46 22.47 18.04
C LYS A 531 -13.70 21.77 17.47
N ASP A 532 -14.83 22.47 17.36
CA ASP A 532 -16.04 21.94 16.73
C ASP A 532 -15.81 21.60 15.25
N ARG A 533 -15.12 22.47 14.51
CA ARG A 533 -14.72 22.21 13.11
C ARG A 533 -13.81 21.00 13.02
N PHE A 534 -12.77 20.93 13.86
CA PHE A 534 -11.86 19.79 13.93
C PHE A 534 -12.61 18.48 14.21
N TYR A 535 -13.51 18.46 15.18
CA TYR A 535 -14.32 17.28 15.51
C TYR A 535 -15.28 16.89 14.40
N GLY A 536 -15.87 17.87 13.70
CA GLY A 536 -16.67 17.61 12.51
C GLY A 536 -15.88 16.89 11.41
N MET A 537 -14.65 17.34 11.14
CA MET A 537 -13.77 16.69 10.16
C MET A 537 -13.32 15.30 10.62
N ILE A 538 -12.93 15.14 11.90
CA ILE A 538 -12.59 13.82 12.45
C ILE A 538 -13.77 12.86 12.35
N LYS A 539 -15.00 13.30 12.64
CA LYS A 539 -16.20 12.47 12.49
C LYS A 539 -16.42 12.04 11.03
N TYR A 540 -16.16 12.94 10.08
CA TYR A 540 -16.25 12.63 8.65
C TYR A 540 -15.20 11.58 8.25
N MET A 541 -13.95 11.75 8.71
CA MET A 541 -12.87 10.77 8.51
C MET A 541 -13.20 9.42 9.15
N LEU A 542 -13.74 9.40 10.37
CA LEU A 542 -14.12 8.16 11.04
C LEU A 542 -15.19 7.39 10.26
N ARG A 543 -16.13 8.06 9.59
CA ARG A 543 -17.13 7.40 8.71
C ARG A 543 -16.54 6.86 7.41
N TYR A 544 -15.38 7.37 7.01
CA TYR A 544 -14.64 6.88 5.86
C TYR A 544 -13.84 5.63 6.22
N VAL A 545 -13.24 5.59 7.43
CA VAL A 545 -12.34 4.50 7.85
C VAL A 545 -12.96 3.47 8.82
N LEU A 546 -14.11 3.76 9.42
CA LEU A 546 -14.78 2.90 10.42
C LEU A 546 -16.28 3.23 10.52
N ASP A 547 -17.01 2.57 11.44
CA ASP A 547 -18.38 2.95 11.85
C ASP A 547 -18.67 2.57 13.32
N LEU A 548 -19.86 2.88 13.81
CA LEU A 548 -20.25 2.70 15.21
C LEU A 548 -20.97 1.39 15.52
N ARG A 549 -21.14 0.47 14.55
CA ARG A 549 -21.71 -0.85 14.82
C ARG A 549 -20.82 -1.58 15.81
N ASP A 550 -21.39 -2.04 16.92
CA ASP A 550 -20.61 -2.60 18.03
C ASP A 550 -20.01 -3.97 17.66
N ARG A 551 -18.77 -3.96 17.17
CA ARG A 551 -18.01 -5.15 16.77
C ARG A 551 -17.65 -6.03 17.96
N THR A 552 -17.70 -5.47 19.16
CA THR A 552 -17.40 -6.24 20.36
C THR A 552 -18.47 -7.30 20.63
N GLU A 553 -19.66 -7.18 20.03
CA GLU A 553 -20.73 -8.18 20.06
C GLU A 553 -20.59 -9.27 18.98
N TRP A 554 -19.56 -9.21 18.13
CA TRP A 554 -19.35 -10.16 17.04
C TRP A 554 -18.31 -11.22 17.41
N THR A 555 -18.35 -12.36 16.72
CA THR A 555 -17.26 -13.33 16.76
C THR A 555 -15.99 -12.75 16.12
N THR A 556 -14.83 -13.31 16.45
CA THR A 556 -13.54 -12.90 15.87
C THR A 556 -13.57 -12.97 14.35
N TYR A 557 -14.16 -14.02 13.77
CA TYR A 557 -14.32 -14.17 12.32
C TYR A 557 -15.18 -13.05 11.72
N GLU A 558 -16.35 -12.77 12.27
CA GLU A 558 -17.24 -11.71 11.78
C GLU A 558 -16.58 -10.33 11.84
N ALA A 559 -15.75 -10.06 12.86
CA ALA A 559 -15.05 -8.78 13.02
C ALA A 559 -13.99 -8.53 11.95
N GLN A 560 -13.18 -9.54 11.59
CA GLN A 560 -12.13 -9.37 10.59
C GLN A 560 -12.59 -9.64 9.16
N ARG A 561 -13.71 -10.34 8.93
CA ARG A 561 -14.10 -10.78 7.58
C ARG A 561 -14.00 -9.64 6.55
N GLY A 562 -13.27 -9.91 5.47
CA GLY A 562 -13.02 -8.97 4.37
C GLY A 562 -11.90 -7.96 4.64
N CYS A 563 -11.21 -8.03 5.79
CA CYS A 563 -10.10 -7.13 6.07
C CYS A 563 -8.81 -7.55 5.37
N SER A 564 -8.10 -6.56 4.83
CA SER A 564 -6.70 -6.64 4.40
C SER A 564 -5.84 -5.67 5.24
N ASN A 565 -4.60 -5.44 4.80
CA ASN A 565 -3.75 -4.34 5.26
C ASN A 565 -4.45 -2.97 5.30
N TRP A 566 -5.45 -2.70 4.43
CA TRP A 566 -6.18 -1.43 4.41
C TRP A 566 -6.89 -1.21 5.74
N GLN A 567 -7.64 -2.22 6.20
CA GLN A 567 -8.38 -2.16 7.45
C GLN A 567 -7.46 -2.11 8.66
N THR A 568 -6.23 -2.65 8.56
CA THR A 568 -5.19 -2.50 9.58
C THR A 568 -4.78 -1.03 9.73
N ASP A 569 -4.42 -0.34 8.65
CA ASP A 569 -4.09 1.09 8.67
C ASP A 569 -5.29 1.94 9.14
N MET A 570 -6.49 1.69 8.61
CA MET A 570 -7.74 2.38 8.95
C MET A 570 -8.08 2.29 10.44
N CYS A 571 -8.10 1.06 10.99
CA CYS A 571 -8.48 0.82 12.38
C CYS A 571 -7.40 1.30 13.35
N ALA A 572 -6.10 1.16 13.01
CA ALA A 572 -5.03 1.70 13.84
C ALA A 572 -5.16 3.22 13.99
N GLY A 573 -5.37 3.94 12.87
CA GLY A 573 -5.58 5.38 12.88
C GLY A 573 -6.80 5.80 13.70
N ALA A 574 -7.94 5.15 13.48
CA ALA A 574 -9.17 5.43 14.23
C ALA A 574 -8.98 5.19 15.73
N GLY A 575 -8.40 4.05 16.13
CA GLY A 575 -8.15 3.72 17.52
C GLY A 575 -7.21 4.70 18.21
N LEU A 576 -6.08 5.06 17.59
CA LEU A 576 -5.13 6.03 18.14
C LEU A 576 -5.77 7.41 18.34
N MET A 577 -6.57 7.86 17.37
CA MET A 577 -7.30 9.13 17.50
C MET A 577 -8.28 9.11 18.68
N MET A 578 -8.97 7.99 18.90
CA MET A 578 -9.93 7.85 20.01
C MET A 578 -9.28 7.66 21.38
N MET A 579 -8.02 7.18 21.42
CA MET A 579 -7.24 7.18 22.67
C MET A 579 -6.90 8.61 23.13
N VAL A 580 -6.69 9.55 22.21
CA VAL A 580 -6.24 10.92 22.54
C VAL A 580 -7.39 11.94 22.68
N LEU A 581 -8.48 11.80 21.93
CA LEU A 581 -9.62 12.72 22.02
C LEU A 581 -10.59 12.31 23.14
N THR A 582 -10.21 12.62 24.39
CA THR A 582 -10.92 12.17 25.61
C THR A 582 -12.35 12.69 25.74
N ASP A 583 -12.69 13.80 25.08
CA ASP A 583 -14.02 14.41 25.08
C ASP A 583 -14.78 14.26 23.74
N PHE A 584 -14.33 13.37 22.86
CA PHE A 584 -15.03 13.08 21.61
C PHE A 584 -16.28 12.21 21.84
N PRO A 585 -17.41 12.50 21.16
CA PRO A 585 -18.64 11.70 21.29
C PRO A 585 -18.42 10.23 20.95
N GLU A 586 -18.95 9.32 21.78
CA GLU A 586 -18.85 7.87 21.58
C GLU A 586 -17.41 7.33 21.42
N ARG A 587 -16.38 8.03 21.92
CA ARG A 587 -14.96 7.66 21.67
C ARG A 587 -14.63 6.21 22.02
N LEU A 588 -15.19 5.67 23.10
CA LEU A 588 -14.92 4.30 23.53
C LEU A 588 -15.52 3.27 22.56
N SER A 589 -16.67 3.58 21.98
CA SER A 589 -17.32 2.75 20.95
C SER A 589 -16.42 2.63 19.72
N TRP A 590 -15.93 3.77 19.22
CA TRP A 590 -14.98 3.80 18.10
C TRP A 590 -13.67 3.07 18.43
N LEU A 591 -13.11 3.32 19.62
CA LEU A 591 -11.87 2.68 20.08
C LEU A 591 -12.00 1.14 20.11
N TYR A 592 -13.01 0.62 20.82
CA TYR A 592 -13.16 -0.82 20.96
C TYR A 592 -13.57 -1.51 19.65
N ASN A 593 -14.24 -0.81 18.74
CA ASN A 593 -14.48 -1.31 17.39
C ASN A 593 -13.17 -1.52 16.62
N ALA A 594 -12.28 -0.53 16.63
CA ALA A 594 -10.97 -0.61 16.02
C ALA A 594 -10.12 -1.72 16.65
N GLU A 595 -10.03 -1.76 18.00
CA GLU A 595 -9.28 -2.80 18.72
C GLU A 595 -9.77 -4.21 18.38
N THR A 596 -11.10 -4.40 18.28
CA THR A 596 -11.69 -5.71 17.99
C THR A 596 -11.31 -6.20 16.59
N ILE A 597 -11.32 -5.32 15.59
CA ILE A 597 -10.88 -5.68 14.23
C ILE A 597 -9.39 -6.02 14.24
N LEU A 598 -8.54 -5.16 14.80
CA LEU A 598 -7.09 -5.37 14.78
C LEU A 598 -6.69 -6.68 15.48
N LYS A 599 -7.28 -6.97 16.65
CA LYS A 599 -7.05 -8.24 17.34
C LYS A 599 -7.54 -9.43 16.53
N ALA A 600 -8.69 -9.30 15.87
CA ALA A 600 -9.22 -10.36 15.03
C ALA A 600 -8.34 -10.64 13.80
N GLN A 601 -7.75 -9.60 13.19
CA GLN A 601 -6.77 -9.76 12.13
C GLN A 601 -5.49 -10.44 12.62
N LEU A 602 -4.95 -10.04 13.78
CA LEU A 602 -3.79 -10.72 14.38
C LEU A 602 -4.05 -12.20 14.70
N ALA A 603 -5.31 -12.56 14.97
CA ALA A 603 -5.69 -13.92 15.32
C ALA A 603 -6.01 -14.81 14.11
N LEU A 604 -6.48 -14.24 12.98
CA LEU A 604 -7.05 -15.00 11.86
C LEU A 604 -6.48 -14.67 10.48
N ASN A 605 -5.76 -13.55 10.32
CA ASN A 605 -5.19 -13.14 9.02
C ASN A 605 -3.68 -13.33 8.95
N VAL A 606 -2.98 -13.31 10.10
CA VAL A 606 -1.57 -13.72 10.16
C VAL A 606 -1.53 -15.23 9.91
N ASN A 607 -0.70 -15.66 8.96
CA ASN A 607 -0.56 -17.07 8.60
C ASN A 607 -0.01 -17.89 9.78
N ASP A 608 -0.19 -19.21 9.75
CA ASP A 608 0.30 -20.11 10.80
C ASP A 608 1.85 -20.07 10.91
N ASP A 609 2.54 -19.78 9.80
CA ASP A 609 3.99 -19.56 9.74
C ASP A 609 4.43 -18.14 10.16
N SER A 610 3.50 -17.32 10.67
CA SER A 610 3.70 -15.93 11.10
C SER A 610 3.99 -14.91 10.00
N SER A 611 3.91 -15.32 8.73
CA SER A 611 3.95 -14.38 7.60
C SER A 611 2.63 -13.62 7.45
N TRP A 612 2.68 -12.50 6.72
CA TRP A 612 1.47 -11.75 6.34
C TRP A 612 1.08 -12.16 4.91
N PRO A 613 -0.21 -12.41 4.60
CA PRO A 613 -0.64 -13.07 3.35
C PRO A 613 -0.57 -12.18 2.10
N GLU A 614 0.13 -11.04 2.15
CA GLU A 614 0.14 -10.06 1.05
C GLU A 614 1.50 -9.87 0.37
N SER A 615 2.63 -10.34 0.94
CA SER A 615 4.05 -10.25 0.48
C SER A 615 4.94 -9.68 1.59
N ILE A 616 6.28 -9.74 1.43
CA ILE A 616 7.22 -9.25 2.44
C ILE A 616 7.09 -7.74 2.67
N ARG A 617 6.93 -6.93 1.61
CA ARG A 617 6.74 -5.48 1.75
C ARG A 617 5.52 -5.17 2.63
N TYR A 618 4.43 -5.90 2.42
CA TYR A 618 3.19 -5.71 3.16
C TYR A 618 3.22 -6.36 4.54
N HIS A 619 4.02 -7.40 4.74
CA HIS A 619 4.36 -7.89 6.07
C HIS A 619 5.00 -6.79 6.92
N VAL A 620 6.00 -6.08 6.39
CA VAL A 620 6.64 -4.97 7.11
C VAL A 620 5.64 -3.85 7.39
N ALA A 621 4.82 -3.48 6.41
CA ALA A 621 3.80 -2.44 6.59
C ALA A 621 2.76 -2.80 7.69
N ALA A 622 2.25 -4.04 7.69
CA ALA A 622 1.32 -4.52 8.70
C ALA A 622 1.99 -4.64 10.08
N LEU A 623 3.20 -5.21 10.15
CA LEU A 623 3.98 -5.37 11.37
C LEU A 623 4.24 -4.03 12.05
N GLU A 624 4.72 -3.03 11.30
CA GLU A 624 4.95 -1.69 11.84
C GLU A 624 3.68 -1.09 12.44
N ARG A 625 2.54 -1.26 11.76
CA ARG A 625 1.27 -0.68 12.19
C ARG A 625 0.71 -1.39 13.41
N PHE A 626 0.74 -2.72 13.45
CA PHE A 626 0.33 -3.50 14.62
C PHE A 626 1.25 -3.24 15.82
N ALA A 627 2.58 -3.22 15.62
CA ALA A 627 3.54 -3.01 16.70
C ALA A 627 3.42 -1.59 17.30
N GLY A 628 3.27 -0.57 16.45
CA GLY A 628 3.06 0.81 16.88
C GLY A 628 1.76 0.98 17.68
N TYR A 629 0.67 0.39 17.17
CA TYR A 629 -0.60 0.37 17.87
C TYR A 629 -0.51 -0.40 19.21
N ALA A 630 0.07 -1.59 19.22
CA ALA A 630 0.24 -2.44 20.39
C ALA A 630 1.03 -1.74 21.50
N LYS A 631 2.12 -1.06 21.15
CA LYS A 631 2.96 -0.30 22.10
C LYS A 631 2.19 0.82 22.79
N ILE A 632 1.39 1.57 22.03
CA ILE A 632 0.51 2.62 22.59
C ILE A 632 -0.65 1.99 23.37
N CYS A 633 -1.29 0.96 22.83
CA CYS A 633 -2.39 0.24 23.46
C CYS A 633 -2.01 -0.26 24.84
N GLY A 634 -0.86 -0.94 25.00
CA GLY A 634 -0.40 -1.40 26.31
C GLY A 634 -0.15 -0.28 27.31
N ARG A 635 0.25 0.90 26.84
CA ARG A 635 0.41 2.09 27.69
C ARG A 635 -0.91 2.74 28.07
N ILE A 636 -1.90 2.75 27.17
CA ILE A 636 -3.19 3.43 27.39
C ILE A 636 -4.19 2.54 28.10
N THR A 637 -4.26 1.27 27.73
CA THR A 637 -5.28 0.31 28.17
C THR A 637 -4.73 -0.75 29.12
N GLY A 638 -3.41 -0.89 29.24
CA GLY A 638 -2.76 -1.91 30.06
C GLY A 638 -2.66 -3.30 29.40
N GLU A 639 -3.11 -3.47 28.16
CA GLU A 639 -3.06 -4.74 27.45
C GLU A 639 -1.72 -4.97 26.72
N ASP A 640 -1.06 -6.10 26.98
CA ASP A 640 0.20 -6.44 26.33
C ASP A 640 0.01 -7.35 25.10
N TRP A 641 -0.16 -6.74 23.93
CA TRP A 641 -0.38 -7.50 22.69
C TRP A 641 0.87 -8.22 22.19
N PHE A 642 2.07 -7.81 22.62
CA PHE A 642 3.28 -8.58 22.31
C PHE A 642 3.24 -9.94 23.02
N ALA A 643 2.65 -10.01 24.21
CA ALA A 643 2.52 -11.26 24.96
C ALA A 643 1.30 -12.11 24.56
N THR A 644 0.22 -11.49 24.05
CA THR A 644 -1.08 -12.17 23.88
C THR A 644 -1.53 -12.35 22.43
N SER A 645 -0.66 -12.13 21.44
CA SER A 645 -1.01 -12.26 20.02
C SER A 645 0.14 -12.84 19.19
N ALA A 646 -0.09 -13.05 17.89
CA ALA A 646 0.92 -13.52 16.94
C ALA A 646 2.00 -12.46 16.58
N LEU A 647 1.99 -11.30 17.23
CA LEU A 647 2.85 -10.17 16.88
C LEU A 647 4.36 -10.44 17.02
N VAL A 648 4.79 -11.13 18.09
CA VAL A 648 6.22 -11.43 18.30
C VAL A 648 6.78 -12.38 17.23
N PRO A 649 6.11 -13.51 16.91
CA PRO A 649 6.52 -14.39 15.80
C PRO A 649 6.64 -13.70 14.43
N MET A 650 5.89 -12.64 14.15
CA MET A 650 6.06 -11.87 12.91
C MET A 650 7.47 -11.26 12.79
N PHE A 651 8.08 -10.80 13.89
CA PHE A 651 9.47 -10.32 13.87
C PHE A 651 10.46 -11.44 13.55
N GLU A 652 10.19 -12.67 14.01
CA GLU A 652 11.03 -13.83 13.70
C GLU A 652 11.00 -14.19 12.21
N TYR A 653 9.81 -14.15 11.58
CA TYR A 653 9.70 -14.29 10.13
C TYR A 653 10.60 -13.28 9.40
N LEU A 654 10.53 -12.00 9.76
CA LEU A 654 11.33 -10.97 9.11
C LEU A 654 12.84 -11.16 9.35
N VAL A 655 13.25 -11.60 10.54
CA VAL A 655 14.65 -11.99 10.82
C VAL A 655 15.10 -13.16 9.93
N ALA A 656 14.24 -14.09 9.55
CA ALA A 656 14.65 -15.20 8.67
C ALA A 656 14.80 -14.79 7.19
N MET A 657 14.09 -13.75 6.76
CA MET A 657 14.00 -13.30 5.36
C MET A 657 15.14 -12.37 4.92
N GLN A 658 16.40 -12.69 5.25
CA GLN A 658 17.56 -11.85 4.93
C GLN A 658 18.27 -12.24 3.62
N THR A 659 18.45 -11.33 2.67
CA THR A 659 19.39 -11.55 1.56
C THR A 659 20.85 -11.44 2.03
N PRO A 660 21.85 -11.90 1.25
CA PRO A 660 23.25 -11.62 1.53
C PRO A 660 23.57 -10.12 1.59
N ALA A 661 24.61 -9.76 2.35
CA ALA A 661 25.15 -8.40 2.43
C ALA A 661 25.77 -7.98 1.08
N TYR A 662 25.15 -7.03 0.39
CA TYR A 662 25.48 -6.73 -1.00
C TYR A 662 26.35 -5.46 -1.14
N PRO A 663 27.55 -5.50 -1.78
CA PRO A 663 28.42 -4.32 -1.90
C PRO A 663 27.80 -3.08 -2.56
N TYR A 664 26.86 -3.24 -3.50
CA TYR A 664 26.14 -2.10 -4.10
C TYR A 664 25.31 -1.32 -3.07
N PHE A 665 24.88 -1.99 -2.01
CA PHE A 665 24.17 -1.40 -0.87
C PHE A 665 25.09 -1.24 0.35
N ASP A 666 26.35 -0.87 0.16
CA ASP A 666 27.34 -0.67 1.23
C ASP A 666 27.48 -1.87 2.17
N HIS A 667 27.41 -3.09 1.61
CA HIS A 667 27.41 -4.36 2.36
C HIS A 667 26.23 -4.52 3.34
N CYS A 668 25.10 -3.85 3.09
CA CYS A 668 23.88 -4.06 3.85
C CYS A 668 23.11 -5.28 3.32
N ILE A 669 22.43 -5.97 4.23
CA ILE A 669 21.43 -6.99 3.91
C ILE A 669 20.10 -6.34 3.51
N GLY A 670 19.25 -7.08 2.79
CA GLY A 670 17.87 -6.72 2.48
C GLY A 670 16.92 -7.90 2.66
N THR A 671 15.84 -7.93 1.90
CA THR A 671 14.83 -8.99 1.85
C THR A 671 14.63 -9.48 0.40
N PRO A 672 14.26 -10.75 0.14
CA PRO A 672 14.10 -11.26 -1.22
C PRO A 672 12.91 -10.58 -1.93
N PRO A 673 13.08 -10.03 -3.15
CA PRO A 673 12.11 -9.13 -3.79
C PRO A 673 10.96 -9.84 -4.53
N PHE A 674 10.31 -10.83 -3.91
CA PHE A 674 9.15 -11.50 -4.51
C PHE A 674 7.85 -10.69 -4.34
N GLY A 675 7.00 -10.71 -5.37
CA GLY A 675 5.77 -9.94 -5.43
C GLY A 675 6.02 -8.43 -5.47
N ASP A 676 5.09 -7.64 -4.91
CA ASP A 676 5.20 -6.18 -4.85
C ASP A 676 6.29 -5.70 -3.87
N HIS A 677 7.54 -5.96 -4.22
CA HIS A 677 8.69 -5.65 -3.41
C HIS A 677 9.87 -5.27 -4.31
N ALA A 678 10.86 -4.58 -3.76
CA ALA A 678 12.07 -4.19 -4.45
C ALA A 678 13.24 -4.59 -3.56
N LEU A 679 14.37 -4.96 -4.16
CA LEU A 679 15.56 -5.21 -3.36
C LEU A 679 16.07 -3.85 -2.84
N THR A 680 16.20 -3.72 -1.52
CA THR A 680 16.68 -2.48 -0.90
C THR A 680 17.86 -2.73 0.06
N ALA A 681 18.48 -1.64 0.52
CA ALA A 681 19.55 -1.65 1.53
C ALA A 681 19.02 -1.85 2.97
N GLY A 682 18.03 -2.74 3.16
CA GLY A 682 17.57 -3.17 4.49
C GLY A 682 16.64 -2.20 5.21
N ALA A 683 16.01 -1.25 4.51
CA ALA A 683 15.07 -0.29 5.11
C ALA A 683 13.90 -0.96 5.86
N GLU A 684 13.57 -2.20 5.48
CA GLU A 684 12.54 -3.06 6.08
C GLU A 684 12.81 -3.35 7.57
N TYR A 685 14.08 -3.33 7.99
CA TYR A 685 14.50 -3.58 9.38
C TYR A 685 14.50 -2.33 10.26
N GLY A 686 14.11 -1.16 9.73
CA GLY A 686 14.15 0.13 10.43
C GLY A 686 13.23 0.21 11.66
N CYS A 687 12.25 -0.69 11.79
CA CYS A 687 11.33 -0.74 12.92
C CYS A 687 11.87 -1.52 14.13
N PHE A 688 12.86 -2.40 13.93
CA PHE A 688 13.44 -3.23 15.00
C PHE A 688 13.91 -2.44 16.23
N PRO A 689 14.71 -1.36 16.11
CA PRO A 689 15.19 -0.63 17.28
C PRO A 689 14.08 0.02 18.11
N VAL A 690 12.88 0.19 17.55
CA VAL A 690 11.72 0.76 18.25
C VAL A 690 11.06 -0.27 19.17
N TYR A 691 11.12 -1.55 18.83
CA TYR A 691 10.33 -2.62 19.47
C TYR A 691 11.17 -3.71 20.17
N ILE A 692 12.50 -3.66 20.08
CA ILE A 692 13.40 -4.61 20.75
C ILE A 692 13.06 -4.77 22.24
N SER A 693 12.78 -3.68 22.97
CA SER A 693 12.48 -3.74 24.40
C SER A 693 11.14 -4.43 24.73
N GLU A 694 10.20 -4.42 23.79
CA GLU A 694 8.93 -5.11 23.93
C GLU A 694 9.12 -6.61 23.63
N VAL A 695 9.85 -6.94 22.57
CA VAL A 695 10.18 -8.32 22.21
C VAL A 695 11.06 -8.99 23.26
N GLU A 696 12.05 -8.28 23.82
CA GLU A 696 12.98 -8.80 24.84
C GLU A 696 12.27 -9.40 26.06
N LYS A 697 11.16 -8.79 26.48
CA LYS A 697 10.36 -9.26 27.62
C LYS A 697 9.74 -10.63 27.41
N ILE A 698 9.56 -11.01 26.13
CA ILE A 698 8.91 -12.25 25.71
C ILE A 698 9.97 -13.26 25.23
N ASP A 699 10.87 -12.81 24.35
CA ASP A 699 11.94 -13.61 23.77
C ASP A 699 13.23 -12.77 23.59
N LYS A 700 14.14 -12.92 24.56
CA LYS A 700 15.48 -12.30 24.53
C LYS A 700 16.32 -12.76 23.34
N GLY A 701 16.20 -14.03 22.93
CA GLY A 701 16.99 -14.60 21.83
C GLY A 701 16.55 -14.02 20.48
N LEU A 702 15.26 -13.83 20.28
CA LEU A 702 14.73 -13.11 19.12
C LEU A 702 15.14 -11.63 19.15
N ALA A 703 15.02 -10.94 20.28
CA ALA A 703 15.44 -9.55 20.40
C ALA A 703 16.95 -9.35 20.11
N ASP A 704 17.80 -10.30 20.51
CA ASP A 704 19.22 -10.33 20.15
C ASP A 704 19.41 -10.41 18.64
N ARG A 705 18.71 -11.36 18.00
CA ARG A 705 18.77 -11.53 16.53
C ARG A 705 18.25 -10.30 15.81
N MET A 706 17.17 -9.68 16.28
CA MET A 706 16.66 -8.42 15.72
C MET A 706 17.72 -7.31 15.77
N LEU A 707 18.42 -7.14 16.89
CA LEU A 707 19.48 -6.13 16.99
C LEU A 707 20.63 -6.41 16.02
N LEU A 708 21.03 -7.67 15.88
CA LEU A 708 22.11 -8.07 14.97
C LEU A 708 21.69 -7.90 13.50
N THR A 709 20.46 -8.27 13.14
CA THR A 709 19.89 -8.03 11.81
C THR A 709 19.85 -6.53 11.49
N TRP A 710 19.38 -5.71 12.42
CA TRP A 710 19.35 -4.25 12.25
C TRP A 710 20.75 -3.66 12.02
N LYS A 711 21.77 -4.15 12.74
CA LYS A 711 23.17 -3.74 12.50
C LYS A 711 23.69 -4.20 11.14
N ALA A 712 23.39 -5.44 10.74
CA ALA A 712 23.77 -5.97 9.43
C ALA A 712 23.09 -5.23 8.27
N ALA A 713 21.93 -4.64 8.51
CA ALA A 713 21.20 -3.79 7.55
C ALA A 713 21.72 -2.34 7.48
N GLY A 714 22.85 -2.02 8.14
CA GLY A 714 23.39 -0.67 8.15
C GLY A 714 22.75 0.27 9.18
N MET A 715 22.06 -0.28 10.19
CA MET A 715 21.36 0.48 11.24
C MET A 715 20.31 1.47 10.68
N PRO A 716 19.40 1.00 9.81
CA PRO A 716 18.42 1.86 9.16
C PRO A 716 17.46 2.46 10.20
N VAL A 717 16.99 3.67 9.93
CA VAL A 717 15.92 4.32 10.70
C VAL A 717 14.69 4.46 9.84
N LYS A 718 13.52 4.53 10.46
CA LYS A 718 12.29 4.79 9.71
C LYS A 718 12.42 6.11 8.97
N LYS A 719 12.02 6.11 7.69
CA LYS A 719 12.06 7.29 6.81
C LYS A 719 11.29 8.45 7.45
N LEU A 720 11.84 9.67 7.34
CA LEU A 720 11.12 10.90 7.65
C LEU A 720 10.14 11.20 6.51
N TRP A 721 8.88 10.86 6.72
CA TRP A 721 7.83 11.09 5.73
C TRP A 721 6.49 11.38 6.41
N GLY A 722 5.55 11.98 5.67
CA GLY A 722 4.29 12.50 6.20
C GLY A 722 3.38 11.46 6.87
N GLU A 723 3.47 10.19 6.46
CA GLU A 723 2.58 9.10 6.87
C GLU A 723 3.17 8.17 7.94
N GLY A 724 4.46 8.33 8.27
CA GLY A 724 5.15 7.59 9.32
C GLY A 724 5.24 8.39 10.61
N ILE A 725 5.18 7.71 11.76
CA ILE A 725 5.27 8.35 13.08
C ILE A 725 6.73 8.71 13.36
N VAL A 726 7.10 9.97 13.14
CA VAL A 726 8.48 10.47 13.29
C VAL A 726 9.02 10.29 14.71
N PHE A 727 8.14 10.43 15.72
CA PHE A 727 8.54 10.36 17.12
C PHE A 727 9.14 9.00 17.52
N GLU A 728 8.76 7.91 16.84
CA GLU A 728 9.27 6.57 17.14
C GLU A 728 10.79 6.46 16.96
N ASN A 729 11.38 7.26 16.08
CA ASN A 729 12.83 7.27 15.87
C ASN A 729 13.61 7.90 17.04
N LEU A 730 12.94 8.64 17.95
CA LEU A 730 13.57 9.23 19.14
C LEU A 730 13.51 8.33 20.38
N ILE A 731 12.71 7.26 20.37
CA ILE A 731 12.41 6.46 21.56
C ILE A 731 13.12 5.09 21.59
N SER A 732 14.09 4.87 20.70
CA SER A 732 14.83 3.62 20.62
C SER A 732 15.72 3.41 21.87
N SER A 733 15.74 2.18 22.38
CA SER A 733 16.37 1.80 23.66
C SER A 733 17.76 1.17 23.50
N LEU A 734 18.45 1.47 22.41
CA LEU A 734 19.66 0.74 21.98
C LEU A 734 20.90 0.93 22.86
N LEU A 735 20.98 2.04 23.61
CA LEU A 735 22.18 2.40 24.38
C LEU A 735 22.53 1.43 25.51
N HIS A 736 21.61 0.57 25.92
CA HIS A 736 21.77 -0.33 27.07
C HIS A 736 21.47 -1.79 26.75
N TYR A 737 21.25 -2.12 25.47
CA TYR A 737 20.91 -3.49 25.09
C TYR A 737 22.17 -4.33 24.91
N GLU A 738 22.31 -5.40 25.70
CA GLU A 738 23.43 -6.33 25.64
C GLU A 738 23.03 -7.62 24.90
N VAL A 739 23.78 -7.93 23.84
CA VAL A 739 23.56 -9.14 23.03
C VAL A 739 24.17 -10.35 23.74
N THR A 740 23.39 -11.43 23.82
CA THR A 740 23.80 -12.70 24.43
C THR A 740 23.78 -13.88 23.45
N THR A 741 23.17 -13.71 22.28
CA THR A 741 22.97 -14.74 21.26
C THR A 741 23.55 -14.28 19.92
N GLU A 742 24.17 -15.18 19.17
CA GLU A 742 24.68 -14.89 17.82
C GLU A 742 23.57 -14.96 16.77
N LEU A 743 23.75 -14.24 15.65
CA LEU A 743 22.89 -14.33 14.48
C LEU A 743 23.36 -15.50 13.61
N THR A 744 22.65 -16.62 13.69
CA THR A 744 22.85 -17.78 12.83
C THR A 744 21.60 -18.03 11.99
N LEU A 745 21.76 -18.02 10.68
CA LEU A 745 20.72 -18.44 9.73
C LEU A 745 21.20 -19.69 8.99
N ALA A 746 20.28 -20.61 8.72
CA ALA A 746 20.50 -21.77 7.89
C ALA A 746 19.53 -21.76 6.70
N SER A 747 19.69 -22.69 5.77
CA SER A 747 18.63 -22.99 4.81
C SER A 747 17.32 -23.26 5.55
N THR A 748 16.18 -22.80 5.02
CA THR A 748 14.89 -22.92 5.70
C THR A 748 13.75 -23.21 4.73
N ALA A 749 12.79 -23.98 5.24
CA ALA A 749 11.50 -24.31 4.65
C ALA A 749 10.34 -24.09 5.64
N SER A 750 10.59 -23.30 6.68
CA SER A 750 9.67 -23.09 7.80
C SER A 750 8.49 -22.16 7.48
N TYR A 751 8.48 -21.54 6.30
CA TYR A 751 7.52 -20.49 5.92
C TYR A 751 6.72 -20.83 4.65
N PRO A 752 6.01 -21.98 4.62
CA PRO A 752 5.31 -22.43 3.43
C PRO A 752 4.17 -21.51 2.99
N ASP A 753 3.51 -20.78 3.89
CA ASP A 753 2.39 -19.88 3.55
C ASP A 753 2.88 -18.55 2.99
N SER A 754 4.10 -18.13 3.34
CA SER A 754 4.81 -17.05 2.61
C SER A 754 5.24 -17.47 1.20
N GLY A 755 5.35 -18.79 0.98
CA GLY A 755 5.85 -19.40 -0.24
C GLY A 755 7.36 -19.30 -0.45
N ILE A 756 8.14 -18.81 0.52
CA ILE A 756 9.58 -18.55 0.32
C ILE A 756 10.43 -19.63 0.97
N TYR A 757 11.19 -20.35 0.15
CA TYR A 757 12.16 -21.36 0.58
C TYR A 757 13.56 -20.83 0.30
N ILE A 758 14.48 -20.97 1.26
CA ILE A 758 15.81 -20.37 1.16
C ILE A 758 16.88 -21.45 1.34
N PHE A 759 17.82 -21.52 0.39
CA PHE A 759 19.05 -22.29 0.49
C PHE A 759 20.23 -21.35 0.72
N ARG A 760 21.10 -21.69 1.67
CA ARG A 760 22.24 -20.86 2.08
C ARG A 760 23.51 -21.67 2.19
N ASN A 761 24.63 -21.04 1.87
CA ASN A 761 25.96 -21.52 2.17
C ASN A 761 26.90 -20.34 2.49
N HIS A 762 27.96 -20.61 3.24
CA HIS A 762 28.96 -19.60 3.63
C HIS A 762 28.35 -18.35 4.32
N MET A 763 27.35 -18.58 5.18
CA MET A 763 26.72 -17.51 5.97
C MET A 763 27.74 -16.71 6.77
N ASN A 764 27.44 -15.42 6.97
CA ASN A 764 28.29 -14.47 7.70
C ASN A 764 29.69 -14.27 7.08
N THR A 765 29.84 -14.55 5.78
CA THR A 765 31.06 -14.25 5.01
C THR A 765 30.73 -13.33 3.83
N ASP A 766 31.75 -12.67 3.29
CA ASP A 766 31.67 -11.94 2.02
C ASP A 766 31.48 -12.85 0.80
N LYS A 767 31.54 -14.17 1.00
CA LYS A 767 31.39 -15.21 -0.02
C LYS A 767 30.07 -15.99 0.10
N GLN A 768 29.04 -15.39 0.68
CA GLN A 768 27.76 -16.07 0.89
C GLN A 768 27.10 -16.44 -0.44
N SER A 769 26.65 -17.69 -0.54
CA SER A 769 25.80 -18.16 -1.63
C SER A 769 24.38 -18.30 -1.12
N TYR A 770 23.42 -17.85 -1.92
CA TYR A 770 22.01 -17.77 -1.53
C TYR A 770 21.12 -18.05 -2.72
N PHE A 771 20.11 -18.88 -2.52
CA PHE A 771 19.08 -19.16 -3.49
C PHE A 771 17.73 -19.13 -2.79
N ALA A 772 16.79 -18.36 -3.30
CA ALA A 772 15.42 -18.38 -2.78
C ALA A 772 14.44 -18.65 -3.92
N ILE A 773 13.39 -19.41 -3.62
CA ILE A 773 12.39 -19.85 -4.59
C ILE A 773 10.98 -19.64 -4.03
N MET A 774 10.09 -19.15 -4.90
CA MET A 774 8.70 -18.85 -4.59
C MET A 774 7.79 -20.04 -4.95
N SER A 775 7.03 -20.56 -3.99
CA SER A 775 5.98 -21.55 -4.17
C SER A 775 5.04 -21.55 -2.97
N SER A 776 3.87 -20.91 -3.12
CA SER A 776 2.87 -20.82 -2.06
C SER A 776 1.66 -21.72 -2.33
N PRO A 777 1.18 -22.48 -1.34
CA PRO A 777 -0.06 -23.26 -1.47
C PRO A 777 -1.31 -22.39 -1.56
N ASN A 778 -1.21 -21.13 -1.14
CA ASN A 778 -2.31 -20.16 -1.09
C ASN A 778 -1.98 -18.91 -1.92
N LYS A 779 -3.00 -18.22 -2.42
CA LYS A 779 -2.82 -16.95 -3.11
C LYS A 779 -2.18 -15.92 -2.17
N ILE A 780 -1.05 -15.37 -2.58
CA ILE A 780 -0.45 -14.17 -1.97
C ILE A 780 -1.08 -12.94 -2.63
N ALA A 781 -1.65 -12.01 -1.86
CA ALA A 781 -2.47 -10.93 -2.43
C ALA A 781 -1.69 -10.00 -3.37
N HIS A 782 -0.67 -9.29 -2.86
CA HIS A 782 0.28 -8.52 -3.65
C HIS A 782 1.47 -9.39 -4.12
N GLY A 783 1.19 -10.67 -4.40
CA GLY A 783 2.10 -11.57 -5.08
C GLY A 783 1.98 -11.41 -6.60
N HIS A 784 3.05 -11.77 -7.32
CA HIS A 784 3.05 -11.78 -8.78
C HIS A 784 2.60 -13.14 -9.32
N LEU A 785 2.53 -13.28 -10.64
CA LEU A 785 2.34 -14.57 -11.30
C LEU A 785 3.73 -15.21 -11.44
N ASP A 786 4.31 -15.62 -10.32
CA ASP A 786 5.74 -15.93 -10.17
C ASP A 786 5.98 -17.30 -9.50
N GLN A 787 4.98 -18.16 -9.44
CA GLN A 787 5.11 -19.48 -8.85
C GLN A 787 6.20 -20.31 -9.55
N GLY A 788 7.13 -20.84 -8.75
CA GLY A 788 8.33 -21.53 -9.20
C GLY A 788 9.53 -20.62 -9.51
N SER A 789 9.36 -19.29 -9.51
CA SER A 789 10.45 -18.34 -9.74
C SER A 789 11.49 -18.38 -8.63
N PHE A 790 12.72 -17.99 -8.95
CA PHE A 790 13.83 -18.00 -7.99
C PHE A 790 14.81 -16.85 -8.23
N ILE A 791 15.56 -16.53 -7.18
CA ILE A 791 16.69 -15.60 -7.20
C ILE A 791 17.96 -16.31 -6.76
N LEU A 792 19.11 -15.85 -7.25
CA LEU A 792 20.41 -16.47 -7.04
C LEU A 792 21.48 -15.43 -6.73
N TYR A 793 22.26 -15.69 -5.69
CA TYR A 793 23.49 -14.96 -5.36
C TYR A 793 24.69 -15.90 -5.36
N LYS A 794 25.83 -15.34 -5.78
CA LYS A 794 27.16 -15.93 -5.59
C LYS A 794 28.06 -14.88 -4.98
N ASN A 795 28.80 -15.25 -3.94
CA ASN A 795 29.70 -14.34 -3.24
C ASN A 795 29.02 -13.00 -2.84
N SER A 796 27.79 -13.10 -2.34
CA SER A 796 26.93 -11.96 -1.98
C SER A 796 26.61 -10.98 -3.12
N ILE A 797 26.79 -11.39 -4.37
CA ILE A 797 26.41 -10.63 -5.57
C ILE A 797 25.19 -11.30 -6.21
N PRO A 798 24.09 -10.57 -6.48
CA PRO A 798 22.94 -11.10 -7.18
C PRO A 798 23.28 -11.38 -8.64
N LEU A 799 22.92 -12.57 -9.12
CA LEU A 799 23.13 -12.99 -10.51
C LEU A 799 21.80 -13.22 -11.25
N VAL A 800 20.84 -13.83 -10.58
CA VAL A 800 19.44 -13.97 -11.03
C VAL A 800 18.58 -13.23 -10.02
N MET A 801 17.69 -12.35 -10.49
CA MET A 801 16.87 -11.53 -9.62
C MET A 801 15.45 -11.44 -10.14
N ASP A 802 14.50 -11.27 -9.23
CA ASP A 802 13.14 -10.87 -9.58
C ASP A 802 13.12 -9.39 -10.00
N THR A 803 12.17 -8.98 -10.85
CA THR A 803 12.09 -7.59 -11.28
C THR A 803 11.63 -6.65 -10.19
N GLY A 804 10.87 -7.17 -9.23
CA GLY A 804 10.18 -6.38 -8.22
C GLY A 804 9.07 -5.52 -8.83
N ILE A 805 8.78 -4.36 -8.22
CA ILE A 805 7.82 -3.39 -8.75
C ILE A 805 8.28 -1.95 -8.51
N GLU A 806 8.20 -1.10 -9.54
CA GLU A 806 8.58 0.31 -9.44
C GLU A 806 7.39 1.25 -9.12
N GLY A 807 6.20 0.91 -9.61
CA GLY A 807 4.99 1.71 -9.50
C GLY A 807 3.74 0.88 -9.73
N TYR A 808 2.59 1.40 -9.30
CA TYR A 808 1.28 0.71 -9.37
C TYR A 808 0.38 1.18 -10.50
N PHE A 809 0.63 2.38 -11.02
CA PHE A 809 -0.32 3.08 -11.88
C PHE A 809 0.21 3.33 -13.28
N ASP A 810 1.50 3.07 -13.50
CA ASP A 810 2.12 3.16 -14.81
C ASP A 810 2.09 1.81 -15.54
N SER A 811 2.41 1.85 -16.83
CA SER A 811 2.31 0.70 -17.73
C SER A 811 3.29 -0.43 -17.41
N SER A 812 4.33 -0.19 -16.61
CA SER A 812 5.29 -1.23 -16.20
C SER A 812 4.67 -2.25 -15.23
N THR A 813 3.58 -1.90 -14.53
CA THR A 813 2.87 -2.78 -13.59
C THR A 813 2.54 -4.14 -14.22
N GLN A 814 2.09 -4.15 -15.48
CA GLN A 814 1.75 -5.38 -16.20
C GLN A 814 2.96 -6.26 -16.51
N TRP A 815 4.10 -5.63 -16.82
CA TRP A 815 5.37 -6.34 -17.02
C TRP A 815 5.76 -7.04 -15.73
N HIS A 816 5.88 -6.27 -14.64
CA HIS A 816 6.35 -6.72 -13.34
C HIS A 816 5.51 -7.87 -12.77
N ILE A 817 4.17 -7.81 -12.87
CA ILE A 817 3.29 -8.86 -12.30
C ILE A 817 3.27 -10.14 -13.15
N SER A 818 3.61 -10.06 -14.44
CA SER A 818 3.48 -11.20 -15.38
C SER A 818 4.63 -12.20 -15.25
N SER A 819 4.34 -13.49 -15.49
CA SER A 819 5.32 -14.58 -15.51
C SER A 819 6.43 -14.38 -16.54
N TYR A 820 6.19 -13.53 -17.55
CA TYR A 820 7.17 -13.18 -18.55
C TYR A 820 8.36 -12.39 -17.97
N SER A 821 8.24 -11.80 -16.78
CA SER A 821 9.32 -11.08 -16.11
C SER A 821 10.09 -11.93 -15.08
N HIS A 822 9.63 -13.15 -14.78
CA HIS A 822 10.19 -13.99 -13.71
C HIS A 822 10.95 -15.21 -14.22
N ALA A 823 11.71 -15.86 -13.34
CA ALA A 823 12.45 -17.09 -13.61
C ALA A 823 11.53 -18.34 -13.69
N CYS A 824 10.51 -18.31 -14.55
CA CYS A 824 9.43 -19.31 -14.62
C CYS A 824 9.46 -20.16 -15.90
N VAL A 825 8.62 -21.21 -15.93
CA VAL A 825 8.24 -21.92 -17.15
C VAL A 825 6.79 -21.59 -17.48
N GLN A 826 6.52 -21.21 -18.72
CA GLN A 826 5.19 -20.87 -19.23
C GLN A 826 4.73 -21.84 -20.31
N PHE A 827 3.44 -22.13 -20.35
CA PHE A 827 2.81 -22.94 -21.39
C PHE A 827 2.49 -22.08 -22.63
N SER A 828 2.71 -22.61 -23.83
CA SER A 828 2.29 -21.94 -25.06
C SER A 828 0.77 -21.84 -25.15
N THR A 829 0.25 -20.73 -25.64
CA THR A 829 -1.19 -20.54 -25.91
C THR A 829 -1.44 -19.77 -27.21
N ASN A 830 -2.70 -19.73 -27.63
CA ASN A 830 -3.13 -18.85 -28.70
C ASN A 830 -3.02 -17.39 -28.24
N LYS A 831 -2.37 -16.56 -29.05
CA LYS A 831 -2.28 -15.13 -28.78
C LYS A 831 -3.67 -14.51 -28.64
N LYS A 832 -3.92 -13.83 -27.53
CA LYS A 832 -5.17 -13.10 -27.27
C LYS A 832 -4.84 -11.60 -27.33
N ALA A 833 -5.63 -10.84 -28.10
CA ALA A 833 -5.58 -9.39 -28.07
C ALA A 833 -6.40 -8.87 -26.87
N GLU A 834 -5.99 -7.74 -26.28
CA GLU A 834 -6.83 -7.07 -25.30
C GLU A 834 -8.17 -6.61 -25.91
N PRO A 835 -9.26 -6.65 -25.14
CA PRO A 835 -10.32 -5.66 -25.30
C PRO A 835 -9.75 -4.28 -24.93
N LEU A 836 -9.86 -3.28 -25.82
CA LEU A 836 -9.54 -1.89 -25.49
C LEU A 836 -10.32 -1.46 -24.23
N HIS A 837 -9.63 -1.38 -23.09
CA HIS A 837 -10.20 -0.77 -21.90
C HIS A 837 -10.21 0.75 -22.08
N GLY A 838 -11.26 1.43 -21.61
CA GLY A 838 -11.33 2.88 -21.65
C GLY A 838 -10.17 3.53 -20.89
N VAL A 839 -9.80 4.75 -21.29
CA VAL A 839 -8.68 5.59 -20.79
C VAL A 839 -8.69 5.83 -19.25
N GLU A 840 -9.72 5.35 -18.54
CA GLU A 840 -9.96 5.63 -17.11
C GLU A 840 -9.72 4.43 -16.17
N ALA A 841 -9.36 3.23 -16.69
CA ALA A 841 -9.15 2.06 -15.86
C ALA A 841 -7.67 1.90 -15.44
N ILE A 842 -7.37 2.14 -14.16
CA ILE A 842 -6.08 1.76 -13.54
C ILE A 842 -5.98 0.23 -13.54
N ASN A 843 -4.97 -0.34 -14.20
CA ASN A 843 -4.75 -1.78 -14.22
C ASN A 843 -3.72 -2.18 -13.15
N LEU A 844 -4.19 -2.89 -12.11
CA LEU A 844 -3.38 -3.44 -11.02
C LEU A 844 -3.11 -4.95 -11.18
N SER A 845 -3.09 -5.44 -12.42
CA SER A 845 -2.90 -6.86 -12.74
C SER A 845 -1.92 -7.02 -13.89
N ALA A 846 -1.43 -8.24 -14.14
CA ALA A 846 -0.65 -8.57 -15.34
C ALA A 846 -1.41 -8.32 -16.66
N GLY A 847 -2.74 -8.20 -16.62
CA GLY A 847 -3.58 -8.09 -17.81
C GLY A 847 -3.35 -9.26 -18.76
N THR A 848 -3.07 -8.96 -20.03
CA THR A 848 -2.77 -9.96 -21.07
C THR A 848 -1.31 -9.93 -21.52
N TYR A 849 -0.40 -9.38 -20.72
CA TYR A 849 0.99 -9.13 -21.15
C TYR A 849 1.69 -10.38 -21.71
N SER A 850 1.61 -11.51 -21.01
CA SER A 850 2.13 -12.81 -21.49
C SER A 850 1.32 -13.38 -22.65
N LEU A 851 -0.02 -13.26 -22.59
CA LEU A 851 -0.94 -13.82 -23.58
C LEU A 851 -0.74 -13.21 -24.97
N GLU A 852 -0.45 -11.91 -25.06
CA GLU A 852 -0.12 -11.21 -26.32
C GLU A 852 1.14 -11.79 -26.99
N ARG A 853 2.03 -12.36 -26.18
CA ARG A 853 3.29 -12.98 -26.61
C ARG A 853 3.14 -14.48 -26.88
N GLY A 854 1.97 -15.07 -26.60
CA GLY A 854 1.66 -16.48 -26.84
C GLY A 854 1.97 -17.39 -25.66
N TRP A 855 2.05 -16.84 -24.45
CA TRP A 855 2.40 -17.58 -23.23
C TRP A 855 1.34 -17.37 -22.14
N VAL A 856 1.05 -18.41 -21.38
CA VAL A 856 0.17 -18.32 -20.21
C VAL A 856 1.01 -17.96 -18.99
N ASP A 857 0.55 -17.03 -18.18
CA ASP A 857 1.13 -16.79 -16.85
C ASP A 857 0.95 -18.03 -15.95
N VAL A 858 1.86 -18.28 -15.01
CA VAL A 858 1.74 -19.34 -14.01
C VAL A 858 0.58 -19.03 -13.04
N PRO A 859 0.00 -20.02 -12.33
CA PRO A 859 -1.11 -19.77 -11.41
C PRO A 859 -0.71 -18.92 -10.20
N VAL A 860 -1.70 -18.42 -9.46
CA VAL A 860 -1.50 -17.64 -8.21
C VAL A 860 -1.09 -18.49 -6.99
N SER A 861 -1.00 -19.81 -7.14
CA SER A 861 -0.62 -20.76 -6.11
C SER A 861 -0.01 -22.01 -6.75
N SER A 862 0.89 -22.68 -6.04
CA SER A 862 1.54 -23.92 -6.45
C SER A 862 1.70 -24.87 -5.26
N ARG A 863 2.21 -26.07 -5.48
CA ARG A 863 2.35 -27.08 -4.42
C ARG A 863 3.78 -27.57 -4.31
N VAL A 864 4.36 -27.45 -3.12
CA VAL A 864 5.63 -28.13 -2.80
C VAL A 864 5.36 -29.60 -2.50
N ILE A 865 6.00 -30.48 -3.25
CA ILE A 865 5.90 -31.95 -3.10
C ILE A 865 6.91 -32.45 -2.07
N ASP A 866 8.14 -31.97 -2.13
CA ASP A 866 9.25 -32.40 -1.27
C ASP A 866 10.29 -31.30 -1.10
N VAL A 867 10.89 -31.23 0.09
CA VAL A 867 12.05 -30.38 0.41
C VAL A 867 13.04 -31.18 1.23
N THR A 868 14.32 -31.12 0.85
CA THR A 868 15.43 -31.72 1.59
C THR A 868 16.49 -30.66 1.83
N LEU A 869 16.88 -30.44 3.09
CA LEU A 869 17.92 -29.47 3.48
C LEU A 869 19.04 -30.21 4.22
N THR A 870 20.27 -30.16 3.72
CA THR A 870 21.42 -30.87 4.33
C THR A 870 22.71 -30.04 4.26
N ASP A 871 23.77 -30.49 4.92
CA ASP A 871 25.08 -29.81 4.85
C ASP A 871 25.75 -29.93 3.47
N GLN A 872 25.36 -30.92 2.66
CA GLN A 872 26.00 -31.19 1.36
C GLN A 872 25.21 -30.63 0.18
N LEU A 873 23.88 -30.76 0.23
CA LEU A 873 22.96 -30.30 -0.80
C LEU A 873 21.63 -29.88 -0.20
N ASP A 874 20.94 -28.97 -0.90
CA ASP A 874 19.54 -28.66 -0.65
C ASP A 874 18.74 -28.96 -1.93
N SER A 875 17.48 -29.39 -1.79
CA SER A 875 16.59 -29.64 -2.94
C SER A 875 15.13 -29.35 -2.63
N ILE A 876 14.37 -29.02 -3.68
CA ILE A 876 12.93 -28.78 -3.62
C ILE A 876 12.26 -29.29 -4.89
N THR A 877 11.07 -29.86 -4.76
CA THR A 877 10.20 -30.27 -5.87
C THR A 877 8.86 -29.54 -5.78
N ILE A 878 8.48 -28.86 -6.85
CA ILE A 878 7.28 -28.03 -6.94
C ILE A 878 6.41 -28.53 -8.10
N GLU A 879 5.10 -28.59 -7.89
CA GLU A 879 4.08 -28.80 -8.92
C GLU A 879 3.32 -27.50 -9.18
N ILE A 880 3.21 -27.14 -10.47
CA ILE A 880 2.62 -25.91 -10.97
C ILE A 880 1.64 -26.29 -12.08
N GLU A 881 0.36 -26.00 -11.88
CA GLU A 881 -0.70 -26.33 -12.82
C GLU A 881 -0.71 -25.36 -14.01
N ASN A 882 -1.18 -25.81 -15.19
CA ASN A 882 -1.47 -24.94 -16.33
C ASN A 882 -2.79 -24.17 -16.08
N PRO A 883 -2.80 -22.83 -16.00
CA PRO A 883 -4.03 -22.10 -15.69
C PRO A 883 -5.13 -22.19 -16.76
N GLU A 884 -4.79 -22.55 -18.01
CA GLU A 884 -5.77 -22.69 -19.09
C GLU A 884 -6.37 -24.11 -19.24
N GLY A 885 -6.01 -25.07 -18.37
CA GLY A 885 -6.66 -26.37 -18.34
C GLY A 885 -5.70 -27.53 -18.09
N ALA A 886 -5.69 -28.52 -18.99
CA ALA A 886 -4.84 -29.70 -18.83
C ALA A 886 -3.36 -29.34 -18.97
N GLY A 887 -2.53 -29.97 -18.14
CA GLY A 887 -1.10 -29.76 -18.14
C GLY A 887 -0.59 -29.39 -16.76
N LYS A 888 0.52 -29.97 -16.36
CA LYS A 888 1.23 -29.57 -15.15
C LYS A 888 2.73 -29.61 -15.36
N HIS A 889 3.41 -28.69 -14.70
CA HIS A 889 4.85 -28.53 -14.69
C HIS A 889 5.37 -28.95 -13.33
N ILE A 890 6.32 -29.88 -13.32
CA ILE A 890 7.08 -30.28 -12.14
C ILE A 890 8.48 -29.69 -12.23
N ARG A 891 8.83 -28.80 -11.31
CA ARG A 891 10.16 -28.23 -11.15
C ARG A 891 10.88 -28.92 -10.00
N HIS A 892 12.00 -29.57 -10.29
CA HIS A 892 12.92 -30.09 -9.27
C HIS A 892 14.22 -29.29 -9.31
N VAL A 893 14.59 -28.68 -8.19
CA VAL A 893 15.84 -27.93 -8.03
C VAL A 893 16.74 -28.66 -7.05
N THR A 894 18.01 -28.85 -7.41
CA THR A 894 19.08 -29.33 -6.53
C THR A 894 20.21 -28.31 -6.48
N TYR A 895 20.60 -27.89 -5.28
CA TYR A 895 21.73 -27.02 -5.00
C TYR A 895 22.86 -27.81 -4.34
N ILE A 896 24.00 -27.94 -5.01
CA ILE A 896 25.20 -28.61 -4.50
C ILE A 896 26.10 -27.57 -3.83
N LYS A 897 26.11 -27.54 -2.48
CA LYS A 897 26.76 -26.49 -1.69
C LYS A 897 28.27 -26.37 -1.95
N ARG A 898 28.94 -27.51 -2.12
CA ARG A 898 30.41 -27.56 -2.24
C ARG A 898 30.97 -26.79 -3.44
N SER A 899 30.23 -26.76 -4.56
CA SER A 899 30.67 -26.13 -5.82
C SER A 899 29.75 -25.00 -6.26
N ASP A 900 28.76 -24.65 -5.44
CA ASP A 900 27.70 -23.70 -5.78
C ASP A 900 27.01 -23.98 -7.13
N LEU A 901 26.69 -25.25 -7.40
CA LEU A 901 26.02 -25.68 -8.63
C LEU A 901 24.52 -25.85 -8.42
N TYR A 902 23.72 -25.36 -9.37
CA TYR A 902 22.26 -25.48 -9.34
C TYR A 902 21.79 -26.27 -10.55
N ILE A 903 21.07 -27.36 -10.30
CA ILE A 903 20.52 -28.22 -11.33
C ILE A 903 19.00 -28.13 -11.25
N ILE A 904 18.38 -27.70 -12.35
CA ILE A 904 16.95 -27.45 -12.45
C ILE A 904 16.39 -28.39 -13.51
N LYS A 905 15.49 -29.28 -13.10
CA LYS A 905 14.76 -30.18 -13.97
C LYS A 905 13.29 -29.78 -14.01
N ASP A 906 12.85 -29.29 -15.16
CA ASP A 906 11.46 -28.96 -15.44
C ASP A 906 10.85 -30.05 -16.33
N THR A 907 9.89 -30.80 -15.79
CA THR A 907 9.15 -31.86 -16.51
C THR A 907 7.72 -31.42 -16.73
N VAL A 908 7.17 -31.64 -17.93
CA VAL A 908 5.79 -31.28 -18.25
C VAL A 908 4.99 -32.53 -18.51
N GLU A 909 3.84 -32.64 -17.85
CA GLU A 909 2.90 -33.74 -17.99
C GLU A 909 1.58 -33.23 -18.55
N GLN A 910 0.87 -34.07 -19.31
CA GLN A 910 -0.51 -33.83 -19.76
C GLN A 910 -0.72 -32.54 -20.61
N PHE A 911 0.35 -32.01 -21.21
CA PHE A 911 0.29 -30.89 -22.13
C PHE A 911 1.01 -31.22 -23.43
N ALA A 912 0.37 -30.91 -24.56
CA ALA A 912 0.93 -31.07 -25.90
C ALA A 912 1.08 -29.69 -26.53
N GLY A 913 2.31 -29.19 -26.60
CA GLY A 913 2.64 -27.85 -27.09
C GLY A 913 4.08 -27.51 -26.74
N ASP A 914 4.39 -26.22 -26.80
CA ASP A 914 5.71 -25.70 -26.46
C ASP A 914 5.68 -25.07 -25.06
N VAL A 915 6.84 -25.01 -24.43
CA VAL A 915 7.05 -24.33 -23.15
C VAL A 915 8.21 -23.35 -23.25
N LEU A 916 8.08 -22.22 -22.56
CA LEU A 916 9.09 -21.18 -22.47
C LEU A 916 9.72 -21.20 -21.09
N PHE A 917 11.04 -21.39 -21.01
CA PHE A 917 11.84 -21.11 -19.83
C PHE A 917 12.39 -19.69 -19.92
N SER A 918 12.09 -18.91 -18.89
CA SER A 918 12.54 -17.52 -18.73
C SER A 918 13.57 -17.45 -17.60
N LEU A 919 14.66 -16.70 -17.79
CA LEU A 919 15.66 -16.45 -16.74
C LEU A 919 16.17 -15.00 -16.79
N PRO A 920 15.77 -14.14 -15.83
CA PRO A 920 16.34 -12.81 -15.66
C PRO A 920 17.75 -12.88 -15.05
N ILE A 921 18.73 -12.30 -15.73
CA ILE A 921 20.13 -12.26 -15.31
C ILE A 921 20.57 -10.79 -15.16
N ALA A 922 21.15 -10.47 -14.00
CA ALA A 922 21.86 -9.20 -13.78
C ALA A 922 23.22 -9.23 -14.49
N ALA A 923 23.17 -9.20 -15.83
CA ALA A 923 24.34 -9.27 -16.70
C ALA A 923 24.74 -7.88 -17.21
N ILE A 924 26.04 -7.64 -17.26
CA ILE A 924 26.64 -6.50 -17.99
C ILE A 924 26.69 -6.84 -19.48
N ASP A 925 27.02 -8.08 -19.80
CA ASP A 925 27.04 -8.62 -21.16
C ASP A 925 26.66 -10.11 -21.12
N ALA A 926 25.98 -10.58 -22.16
CA ALA A 926 25.62 -11.98 -22.28
C ALA A 926 25.65 -12.42 -23.74
N ARG A 927 26.11 -13.64 -23.98
CA ARG A 927 26.15 -14.22 -25.32
C ARG A 927 25.72 -15.67 -25.32
N ILE A 928 25.07 -16.05 -26.42
CA ILE A 928 24.69 -17.44 -26.68
C ILE A 928 25.87 -18.17 -27.32
N GLU A 929 26.28 -19.26 -26.69
CA GLU A 929 27.26 -20.22 -27.20
C GLU A 929 26.58 -21.58 -27.39
N ARG A 930 26.04 -21.85 -28.59
CA ARG A 930 25.27 -23.07 -28.90
C ARG A 930 24.02 -23.22 -28.01
N GLN A 931 24.00 -24.19 -27.09
CA GLN A 931 22.93 -24.43 -26.12
C GLN A 931 23.32 -23.96 -24.71
N SER A 932 24.28 -23.04 -24.63
CA SER A 932 24.70 -22.42 -23.38
C SER A 932 24.74 -20.91 -23.51
N ILE A 933 24.70 -20.23 -22.37
CA ILE A 933 24.84 -18.79 -22.26
C ILE A 933 25.96 -18.51 -21.29
N VAL A 934 26.84 -17.60 -21.67
CA VAL A 934 27.88 -17.07 -20.79
C VAL A 934 27.52 -15.62 -20.54
N ALA A 935 27.09 -15.33 -19.30
CA ALA A 935 26.79 -13.97 -18.85
C ALA A 935 27.93 -13.47 -17.97
N SER A 936 28.44 -12.29 -18.31
CA SER A 936 29.37 -11.52 -17.47
C SER A 936 28.55 -10.67 -16.51
N CYS A 937 28.73 -10.87 -15.21
CA CYS A 937 27.97 -10.21 -14.15
C CYS A 937 28.85 -9.20 -13.39
N PRO A 938 28.25 -8.32 -12.56
CA PRO A 938 29.00 -7.42 -11.69
C PRO A 938 30.04 -8.13 -10.81
N ALA A 939 31.04 -7.36 -10.36
CA ALA A 939 32.09 -7.82 -9.44
C ALA A 939 32.92 -9.03 -9.93
N ASN A 940 33.21 -9.10 -11.24
CA ASN A 940 34.04 -10.14 -11.87
C ASN A 940 33.49 -11.58 -11.67
N LEU A 941 32.16 -11.72 -11.65
CA LEU A 941 31.50 -13.01 -11.66
C LEU A 941 30.96 -13.33 -13.06
N ASN A 942 30.86 -14.61 -13.37
CA ASN A 942 30.16 -15.10 -14.54
C ASN A 942 29.05 -16.05 -14.11
N LEU A 943 27.97 -16.08 -14.88
CA LEU A 943 26.95 -17.11 -14.82
C LEU A 943 26.95 -17.89 -16.13
N ASP A 944 27.40 -19.15 -16.07
CA ASP A 944 27.25 -20.08 -17.18
C ASP A 944 25.90 -20.81 -17.03
N VAL A 945 25.06 -20.72 -18.06
CA VAL A 945 23.75 -21.40 -18.14
C VAL A 945 23.83 -22.47 -19.21
N HIS A 946 23.64 -23.74 -18.86
CA HIS A 946 23.69 -24.85 -19.79
C HIS A 946 22.33 -25.52 -19.92
N PHE A 947 21.78 -25.55 -21.13
CA PHE A 947 20.61 -26.36 -21.47
C PHE A 947 21.08 -27.70 -22.01
N VAL A 948 20.76 -28.76 -21.28
CA VAL A 948 21.09 -30.13 -21.67
C VAL A 948 19.96 -30.74 -22.50
N SER A 949 18.72 -30.37 -22.21
CA SER A 949 17.56 -30.72 -23.04
C SER A 949 17.64 -30.07 -24.42
N GLU A 950 17.04 -30.71 -25.41
CA GLU A 950 16.95 -30.17 -26.77
C GLU A 950 16.04 -28.93 -26.80
N LEU A 951 16.58 -27.82 -27.31
CA LEU A 951 15.85 -26.57 -27.49
C LEU A 951 15.35 -26.40 -28.93
N GLN A 952 14.16 -25.83 -29.08
CA GLN A 952 13.67 -25.32 -30.35
C GLN A 952 14.24 -23.94 -30.68
N SER A 953 14.39 -23.08 -29.66
CA SER A 953 15.02 -21.76 -29.80
C SER A 953 15.63 -21.27 -28.49
N LEU A 954 16.62 -20.40 -28.62
CA LEU A 954 17.29 -19.72 -27.51
C LEU A 954 17.58 -18.28 -27.93
N THR A 955 17.03 -17.30 -27.20
CA THR A 955 17.26 -15.88 -27.47
C THR A 955 17.58 -15.11 -26.19
N LEU A 956 18.20 -13.94 -26.35
CA LEU A 956 18.41 -12.95 -25.30
C LEU A 956 17.50 -11.76 -25.57
N ASP A 957 16.87 -11.26 -24.52
CA ASP A 957 15.99 -10.09 -24.51
C ASP A 957 16.42 -9.14 -23.38
N THR A 958 15.91 -7.91 -23.35
CA THR A 958 16.17 -6.94 -22.28
C THR A 958 14.86 -6.58 -21.60
N GLY A 959 14.87 -6.42 -20.28
CA GLY A 959 13.65 -6.07 -19.56
C GLY A 959 13.91 -5.25 -18.31
N ARG A 960 12.95 -4.38 -18.00
CA ARG A 960 12.98 -3.46 -16.87
C ARG A 960 12.99 -4.17 -15.52
N SER A 961 13.65 -3.54 -14.54
CA SER A 961 13.76 -4.00 -13.16
C SER A 961 13.97 -2.81 -12.22
N THR A 962 13.55 -2.99 -10.97
CA THR A 962 13.92 -2.05 -9.89
C THR A 962 15.44 -1.87 -9.79
N HIS A 963 15.89 -0.72 -9.29
CA HIS A 963 17.33 -0.42 -9.20
C HIS A 963 18.05 -1.26 -8.17
N PHE A 964 18.95 -2.13 -8.62
CA PHE A 964 19.82 -2.88 -7.71
C PHE A 964 21.23 -3.14 -8.25
N PHE A 965 21.58 -2.68 -9.46
CA PHE A 965 22.95 -2.78 -9.97
C PHE A 965 23.20 -1.67 -11.00
N ASP A 966 24.47 -1.32 -11.21
CA ASP A 966 24.87 -0.22 -12.09
C ASP A 966 24.35 -0.41 -13.53
N GLY A 967 23.67 0.62 -14.05
CA GLY A 967 23.25 0.76 -15.44
C GLY A 967 23.44 2.21 -15.93
N ASP A 968 23.46 2.42 -17.25
CA ASP A 968 23.74 3.73 -17.87
C ASP A 968 22.65 4.81 -17.62
N ASP A 969 21.46 4.42 -17.12
CA ASP A 969 20.34 5.30 -16.82
C ASP A 969 20.05 5.35 -15.31
N MET A 970 20.02 6.56 -14.74
CA MET A 970 19.69 6.81 -13.33
C MET A 970 18.21 6.59 -12.99
N SER A 971 17.34 6.39 -14.00
CA SER A 971 15.88 6.31 -13.82
C SER A 971 15.32 4.88 -13.80
N CYS A 972 15.94 3.89 -14.45
CA CYS A 972 15.58 2.45 -14.35
C CYS A 972 16.79 1.51 -14.59
N SER A 973 16.75 0.27 -14.05
CA SER A 973 17.75 -0.78 -14.33
C SER A 973 17.20 -1.82 -15.30
N TYR A 974 18.06 -2.44 -16.10
CA TYR A 974 17.67 -3.46 -17.07
C TYR A 974 18.40 -4.77 -16.86
N MET A 975 17.67 -5.87 -16.84
CA MET A 975 18.23 -7.23 -16.82
C MET A 975 18.22 -7.85 -18.22
N THR A 976 19.15 -8.78 -18.43
CA THR A 976 19.14 -9.66 -19.60
C THR A 976 18.20 -10.84 -19.34
N TYR A 977 17.32 -11.13 -20.28
CA TYR A 977 16.39 -12.25 -20.20
C TYR A 977 16.79 -13.36 -21.15
N VAL A 978 17.06 -14.54 -20.60
CA VAL A 978 17.15 -15.76 -21.40
C VAL A 978 15.74 -16.24 -21.72
N ARG A 979 15.46 -16.49 -23.00
CA ARG A 979 14.22 -17.10 -23.48
C ARG A 979 14.57 -18.41 -24.20
N ALA A 980 14.31 -19.54 -23.55
CA ALA A 980 14.53 -20.85 -24.13
C ALA A 980 13.19 -21.55 -24.38
N VAL A 981 12.95 -21.97 -25.62
CA VAL A 981 11.72 -22.68 -25.99
C VAL A 981 12.03 -24.15 -26.27
N ALA A 982 11.23 -25.05 -25.72
CA ALA A 982 11.32 -26.48 -25.96
C ALA A 982 9.93 -27.09 -26.15
N ALA A 983 9.86 -28.27 -26.77
CA ALA A 983 8.63 -29.06 -26.75
C ALA A 983 8.33 -29.52 -25.32
N ALA A 984 7.07 -29.47 -24.90
CA ALA A 984 6.65 -29.88 -23.55
C ALA A 984 7.12 -31.30 -23.19
N SER A 985 7.15 -32.23 -24.15
CA SER A 985 7.64 -33.60 -23.94
C SER A 985 9.13 -33.69 -23.56
N SER A 986 9.92 -32.67 -23.90
CA SER A 986 11.36 -32.61 -23.61
C SER A 986 11.65 -31.91 -22.29
N GLY A 987 10.79 -30.96 -21.89
CA GLY A 987 11.01 -30.13 -20.70
C GLY A 987 12.37 -29.40 -20.73
N PHE A 988 12.91 -29.11 -19.55
CA PHE A 988 14.25 -28.53 -19.41
C PHE A 988 15.08 -29.29 -18.37
N LEU A 989 16.34 -29.54 -18.70
CA LEU A 989 17.39 -29.79 -17.73
C LEU A 989 18.41 -28.67 -17.89
N THR A 990 18.42 -27.79 -16.90
CA THR A 990 19.22 -26.57 -16.88
C THR A 990 20.23 -26.64 -15.75
N ILE A 991 21.49 -26.34 -16.05
CA ILE A 991 22.54 -26.22 -15.04
C ILE A 991 22.97 -24.76 -14.99
N LEU A 992 22.87 -24.16 -13.80
CA LEU A 992 23.40 -22.84 -13.51
C LEU A 992 24.71 -23.00 -12.75
N ALA A 993 25.79 -22.48 -13.32
CA ALA A 993 27.14 -22.57 -12.77
C ALA A 993 27.70 -21.16 -12.58
N PRO A 994 27.40 -20.51 -11.44
CA PRO A 994 28.02 -19.25 -11.08
C PRO A 994 29.49 -19.47 -10.70
N ARG A 995 30.39 -18.64 -11.22
CA ARG A 995 31.83 -18.75 -10.97
C ARG A 995 32.53 -17.41 -10.97
N GLU A 996 33.73 -17.36 -10.39
CA GLU A 996 34.64 -16.23 -10.55
C GLU A 996 35.17 -16.18 -11.99
N ALA A 997 35.43 -14.99 -12.53
CA ALA A 997 35.76 -14.82 -13.95
C ALA A 997 37.06 -15.55 -14.38
N ASP A 998 37.98 -15.77 -13.44
CA ASP A 998 39.25 -16.49 -13.62
C ASP A 998 39.11 -18.01 -13.48
N GLN A 999 37.98 -18.51 -12.97
CA GLN A 999 37.69 -19.93 -12.90
C GLN A 999 37.30 -20.48 -14.27
N ALA A 1000 37.79 -21.67 -14.59
CA ALA A 1000 37.43 -22.36 -15.82
C ALA A 1000 35.92 -22.69 -15.84
N PRO A 1001 35.26 -22.56 -17.00
CA PRO A 1001 33.88 -23.02 -17.16
C PRO A 1001 33.74 -24.50 -16.82
N ILE A 1002 32.56 -24.89 -16.35
CA ILE A 1002 32.28 -26.30 -16.09
C ILE A 1002 32.23 -27.10 -17.39
N ASN A 1003 32.70 -28.35 -17.33
CA ASN A 1003 32.61 -29.29 -18.44
C ASN A 1003 31.51 -30.30 -18.17
N ILE A 1004 30.53 -30.38 -19.08
CA ILE A 1004 29.39 -31.30 -18.97
C ILE A 1004 29.54 -32.37 -20.04
N VAL A 1005 29.63 -33.64 -19.62
CA VAL A 1005 29.76 -34.79 -20.52
C VAL A 1005 28.60 -35.75 -20.28
N ALA A 1006 27.74 -35.91 -21.29
CA ALA A 1006 26.69 -36.93 -21.26
C ALA A 1006 27.31 -38.34 -21.30
N GLN A 1007 26.97 -39.18 -20.33
CA GLN A 1007 27.31 -40.62 -20.30
C GLN A 1007 26.18 -41.45 -20.91
N SER A 1008 24.94 -41.03 -20.69
CA SER A 1008 23.72 -41.58 -21.28
C SER A 1008 22.62 -40.51 -21.27
N THR A 1009 21.42 -40.85 -21.74
CA THR A 1009 20.25 -39.94 -21.71
C THR A 1009 19.92 -39.44 -20.30
N ASP A 1010 20.15 -40.28 -19.28
CA ASP A 1010 19.78 -40.02 -17.88
C ASP A 1010 21.01 -39.87 -16.96
N SER A 1011 22.23 -39.75 -17.51
CA SER A 1011 23.44 -39.61 -16.70
C SER A 1011 24.47 -38.67 -17.33
N PHE A 1012 24.98 -37.76 -16.50
CA PHE A 1012 25.92 -36.73 -16.88
C PHE A 1012 27.08 -36.72 -15.89
N ILE A 1013 28.27 -36.41 -16.39
CA ILE A 1013 29.41 -36.04 -15.54
C ILE A 1013 29.54 -34.53 -15.65
N ILE A 1014 29.49 -33.85 -14.51
CA ILE A 1014 29.87 -32.44 -14.40
C ILE A 1014 31.24 -32.37 -13.77
N GLN A 1015 32.16 -31.70 -14.44
CA GLN A 1015 33.50 -31.44 -13.94
C GLN A 1015 33.67 -29.95 -13.76
N ASP A 1016 33.93 -29.52 -12.54
CA ASP A 1016 34.49 -28.19 -12.28
C ASP A 1016 36.02 -28.29 -12.11
N ALA A 1017 36.68 -27.19 -11.78
CA ALA A 1017 38.13 -27.15 -11.65
C ALA A 1017 38.70 -28.07 -10.53
N ALA A 1018 37.89 -28.46 -9.55
CA ALA A 1018 38.32 -29.16 -8.34
C ALA A 1018 37.58 -30.48 -8.05
N HIS A 1019 36.42 -30.71 -8.65
CA HIS A 1019 35.51 -31.80 -8.34
C HIS A 1019 34.90 -32.43 -9.60
N HIS A 1020 34.59 -33.72 -9.51
CA HIS A 1020 33.82 -34.45 -10.51
C HIS A 1020 32.55 -34.97 -9.85
N TYR A 1021 31.41 -34.60 -10.40
CA TYR A 1021 30.09 -35.05 -9.98
C TYR A 1021 29.53 -35.99 -11.03
N GLN A 1022 29.08 -37.17 -10.61
CA GLN A 1022 28.22 -37.98 -11.47
C GLN A 1022 26.77 -37.69 -11.10
N ILE A 1023 26.07 -37.08 -12.04
CA ILE A 1023 24.65 -36.80 -11.90
C ILE A 1023 23.89 -37.91 -12.61
N LYS A 1024 22.94 -38.48 -11.89
CA LYS A 1024 21.98 -39.42 -12.43
C LYS A 1024 20.58 -38.86 -12.24
N ILE A 1025 19.84 -38.77 -13.35
CA ILE A 1025 18.45 -38.35 -13.36
C ILE A 1025 17.61 -39.60 -13.21
N ASN A 1026 16.80 -39.66 -12.16
CA ASN A 1026 15.86 -40.75 -12.00
C ASN A 1026 14.56 -40.35 -12.72
N SER A 1027 14.30 -41.03 -13.83
CA SER A 1027 13.14 -40.78 -14.70
C SER A 1027 11.81 -41.21 -14.06
N GLY A 1028 11.82 -42.03 -13.01
CA GLY A 1028 10.62 -42.55 -12.35
C GLY A 1028 10.02 -41.68 -11.24
N ASP A 1029 10.81 -40.83 -10.58
CA ASP A 1029 10.39 -40.01 -9.43
C ASP A 1029 10.81 -38.54 -9.53
N ASN A 1030 11.34 -38.12 -10.69
CA ASN A 1030 11.86 -36.78 -10.94
C ASN A 1030 12.98 -36.31 -10.00
N THR A 1031 13.66 -37.23 -9.31
CA THR A 1031 14.79 -36.90 -8.44
C THR A 1031 16.12 -36.85 -9.19
N ILE A 1032 17.06 -36.09 -8.64
CA ILE A 1032 18.45 -36.05 -9.09
C ILE A 1032 19.31 -36.69 -8.00
N THR A 1033 20.07 -37.72 -8.36
CA THR A 1033 21.11 -38.28 -7.48
C THR A 1033 22.47 -37.75 -7.89
N VAL A 1034 23.19 -37.15 -6.94
CA VAL A 1034 24.56 -36.66 -7.10
C VAL A 1034 25.50 -37.63 -6.38
N TYR A 1035 26.45 -38.21 -7.11
CA TYR A 1035 27.49 -39.10 -6.58
C TYR A 1035 28.86 -38.44 -6.56
#